data_AF-A0A077XZH1-F1
#
_entry.id   AF-A0A077XZH1-F1
#
_cell.length_a   1.000
_cell.length_b   1.000
_cell.length_c   1.000
_cell.angle_alpha   90.00
_cell.angle_beta   90.00
_cell.angle_gamma   90.00
#
_symmetry.space_group_name_H-M   'P 1'
#
loop_
_entity.id
_entity.type
_entity.pdbx_description
1 polymer ?
#
loop_
_entity_poly.entity_id
_entity_poly.type
_entity_poly.pdbx_seq_one_letter_code
_entity_poly.pdbx_strand_id
1 'polypeptide(L)'
;MIKSFKNITLLLASLSIGCTLGYGQPGFGVAQRINTEWRFHLGDTDGQLSKDQHDRAWSKVQLPHDWSVKYPLSPSLASATGYLPGGIGWYQKQLSVPVEDQGKKIFLYFEGVYNRSEVFINGKSIGKRPNGYISFSYDITPYIEFGKANTVSVRVDHSQSADSRWYTGSGIYRDVWIVKSNPIHIDQWGVYAYPELKSGKGSLHSEVTVVNSQNTSSPILIKQELIDLNSKIVAQKSHKLTLAASDRATIQQKLFVANPQLWSLANPVQYTLKTTIWQNGQLIDQSEVKTGFRTFTFDPNKGFALNGEWMKVKGVCIHHDAGVLGAEVYPEVWRQRLLTLKSLGVNAIRTSHNPQATSLYTLCDELGLLVMNEAFDEWEFPKRKWLQGWNFGTPGFQGTYDFFEEWGERDLADMVKRDRNHLSIFAWSIGNEVDYPNDPYSHPILGGEKTEGGFTQASYGGYKKDAPDAMRLGDIAKKLVAVVKKYDSSRPVTAGLAGVAMSNETAYPTALDIAGYNYTESKYQEDHQRYPKRVIFGSENRHDMAAWQAVRDQEYIFGQFLWTGIDYLGESGRWPSRGFYSGLLDFAGFIKPRGYFRKALWSDTPTAYLGTYPLSGRAGATDVWSALEAEEGKRKNEAPSMDAWPIWNYQEGQQIRVVCYTNSAHARLELNGQLVGQEKTYDDRSGIIFWDIPYAAGRLEVVGLDQDHKEIVRHAIQSSQRPAAIQSTRVGDPKVHHDGVIQIALQIVDEQGIPVVLSEDEITCDIVGNGKLLGMEAGNNADMGDYTDNKQRVYHGKMIVYIQASGKSGDQIDVRFTAPWLKSARVQYTIN
;
A
#
# COMPACT_ATOMS: atom_id res chain seq x y z
N MET A 1 -5.74 47.10 -53.65
CA MET A 1 -6.70 48.16 -53.29
C MET A 1 -7.67 47.60 -52.27
N ILE A 2 -7.51 47.89 -50.98
CA ILE A 2 -8.19 48.95 -50.21
C ILE A 2 -9.42 48.40 -49.44
N LYS A 3 -9.25 48.35 -48.10
CA LYS A 3 -10.21 48.60 -46.98
C LYS A 3 -11.49 47.75 -46.87
N SER A 4 -12.07 47.49 -45.70
CA SER A 4 -11.74 47.62 -44.28
C SER A 4 -12.98 47.16 -43.48
N PHE A 5 -12.76 46.77 -42.22
CA PHE A 5 -13.62 46.96 -41.03
C PHE A 5 -14.47 45.81 -40.43
N LYS A 6 -14.12 45.62 -39.14
CA LYS A 6 -14.95 45.34 -37.95
C LYS A 6 -15.25 43.87 -37.62
N ASN A 7 -14.38 43.30 -36.79
CA ASN A 7 -14.75 42.21 -35.89
C ASN A 7 -14.91 42.73 -34.46
N ILE A 8 -16.05 42.37 -33.90
CA ILE A 8 -16.56 42.64 -32.55
C ILE A 8 -15.82 41.74 -31.56
N THR A 9 -15.31 42.34 -30.50
CA THR A 9 -14.77 41.66 -29.33
C THR A 9 -15.92 40.99 -28.57
N LEU A 10 -15.97 39.65 -28.57
CA LEU A 10 -16.77 38.88 -27.61
C LEU A 10 -15.83 38.32 -26.54
N LEU A 11 -15.90 38.89 -25.33
CA LEU A 11 -15.28 38.32 -24.13
C LEU A 11 -16.06 37.03 -23.77
N LEU A 12 -15.50 35.87 -24.11
CA LEU A 12 -15.90 34.59 -23.52
C LEU A 12 -15.01 34.37 -22.29
N ALA A 13 -15.53 34.76 -21.12
CA ALA A 13 -14.98 34.36 -19.84
C ALA A 13 -15.27 32.86 -19.64
N SER A 14 -14.38 32.00 -20.11
CA SER A 14 -14.36 30.59 -19.72
C SER A 14 -13.85 30.53 -18.27
N LEU A 15 -14.77 30.35 -17.31
CA LEU A 15 -14.41 29.84 -15.99
C LEU A 15 -13.93 28.39 -16.17
N SER A 16 -12.64 28.24 -16.41
CA SER A 16 -11.93 26.98 -16.16
C SER A 16 -11.85 26.78 -14.65
N ILE A 17 -12.87 26.14 -14.08
CA ILE A 17 -12.75 25.52 -12.77
C ILE A 17 -11.78 24.36 -12.97
N GLY A 18 -10.52 24.58 -12.60
CA GLY A 18 -9.53 23.51 -12.55
C GLY A 18 -10.03 22.46 -11.57
N CYS A 19 -10.43 21.30 -12.08
CA CYS A 19 -10.50 20.08 -11.29
C CYS A 19 -9.07 19.76 -10.84
N THR A 20 -8.68 20.26 -9.67
CA THR A 20 -7.63 19.61 -8.90
C THR A 20 -8.14 18.20 -8.62
N LEU A 21 -7.53 17.19 -9.24
CA LEU A 21 -7.72 15.79 -8.91
C LEU A 21 -7.28 15.58 -7.46
N GLY A 22 -8.17 15.85 -6.52
CA GLY A 22 -8.03 15.40 -5.14
C GLY A 22 -8.21 13.89 -5.14
N TYR A 23 -7.23 13.15 -4.59
CA TYR A 23 -7.35 11.70 -4.40
C TYR A 23 -8.42 11.33 -3.37
N GLY A 24 -8.86 12.29 -2.55
CA GLY A 24 -9.98 12.11 -1.63
C GLY A 24 -11.33 12.25 -2.34
N GLN A 25 -12.11 11.18 -2.31
CA GLN A 25 -13.49 11.19 -2.81
C GLN A 25 -14.49 10.94 -1.69
N PRO A 26 -14.89 11.98 -0.93
CA PRO A 26 -16.12 11.92 -0.12
C PRO A 26 -17.32 11.49 -0.97
N GLY A 27 -17.29 11.83 -2.27
CA GLY A 27 -18.22 11.33 -3.29
C GLY A 27 -19.51 12.16 -3.42
N PHE A 28 -19.56 13.34 -2.80
CA PHE A 28 -20.69 14.28 -2.83
C PHE A 28 -20.24 15.71 -2.50
N GLY A 29 -21.08 16.69 -2.82
CA GLY A 29 -20.83 18.09 -2.49
C GLY A 29 -19.57 18.68 -3.13
N VAL A 30 -19.17 19.84 -2.62
CA VAL A 30 -17.93 20.52 -2.97
C VAL A 30 -16.91 20.27 -1.85
N ALA A 31 -15.93 19.42 -2.12
CA ALA A 31 -14.86 19.09 -1.18
C ALA A 31 -13.66 20.02 -1.36
N GLN A 32 -13.09 20.48 -0.24
CA GLN A 32 -11.86 21.27 -0.20
C GLN A 32 -10.89 20.63 0.80
N ARG A 33 -9.66 20.34 0.35
CA ARG A 33 -8.60 19.84 1.22
C ARG A 33 -8.16 20.92 2.20
N ILE A 34 -8.01 20.57 3.46
CA ILE A 34 -7.69 21.52 4.55
C ILE A 34 -6.46 21.11 5.35
N ASN A 35 -5.48 20.49 4.69
CA ASN A 35 -4.28 19.94 5.31
C ASN A 35 -3.26 20.96 5.82
N THR A 36 -3.33 22.22 5.39
CA THR A 36 -2.39 23.27 5.80
C THR A 36 -2.83 23.97 7.08
N GLU A 37 -1.94 24.72 7.72
CA GLU A 37 -2.25 25.55 8.91
C GLU A 37 -2.91 24.78 10.07
N TRP A 38 -2.46 23.55 10.33
CA TRP A 38 -2.76 22.84 11.56
C TRP A 38 -1.74 23.17 12.64
N ARG A 39 -2.15 23.04 13.89
CA ARG A 39 -1.30 23.08 15.07
C ARG A 39 -1.34 21.74 15.77
N PHE A 40 -0.22 21.33 16.34
CA PHE A 40 -0.05 20.05 17.01
C PHE A 40 0.61 20.22 18.39
N HIS A 41 0.14 19.43 19.35
CA HIS A 41 0.72 19.27 20.67
C HIS A 41 0.76 17.79 21.04
N LEU A 42 1.93 17.30 21.43
CA LEU A 42 2.08 15.98 22.04
C LEU A 42 1.97 16.12 23.56
N GLY A 43 1.01 15.41 24.14
CA GLY A 43 0.56 15.59 25.51
C GLY A 43 -0.96 15.64 25.55
N ASP A 44 -1.56 15.07 26.60
CA ASP A 44 -3.00 15.28 26.80
C ASP A 44 -3.25 16.66 27.40
N THR A 45 -4.39 17.23 27.05
CA THR A 45 -4.95 18.37 27.76
C THR A 45 -6.00 17.81 28.74
N ASP A 46 -6.56 18.59 29.67
CA ASP A 46 -7.56 18.11 30.64
C ASP A 46 -8.93 17.73 29.99
N GLY A 47 -8.91 17.09 28.82
CA GLY A 47 -10.06 16.54 28.09
C GLY A 47 -10.96 17.56 27.40
N GLN A 48 -10.77 18.87 27.63
CA GLN A 48 -11.59 19.93 27.05
C GLN A 48 -10.75 21.14 26.63
N LEU A 49 -10.59 21.31 25.33
CA LEU A 49 -10.12 22.58 24.77
C LEU A 49 -11.33 23.50 24.58
N SER A 50 -11.32 24.67 25.24
CA SER A 50 -12.35 25.68 24.99
C SER A 50 -12.22 26.24 23.57
N LYS A 51 -13.32 26.78 23.01
CA LYS A 51 -13.31 27.35 21.66
C LYS A 51 -12.30 28.48 21.46
N ASP A 52 -11.97 29.20 22.54
CA ASP A 52 -11.07 30.35 22.58
C ASP A 52 -9.64 29.98 22.98
N GLN A 53 -9.40 28.71 23.37
CA GLN A 53 -8.08 28.22 23.74
C GLN A 53 -7.24 28.00 22.48
N HIS A 54 -6.56 29.07 22.06
CA HIS A 54 -5.57 29.07 21.00
C HIS A 54 -4.17 29.18 21.58
N ASP A 55 -3.59 28.02 21.88
CA ASP A 55 -2.21 28.00 22.33
C ASP A 55 -1.27 28.17 21.14
N ARG A 56 -0.69 29.36 21.04
CA ARG A 56 0.29 29.69 19.99
C ARG A 56 1.59 28.90 20.15
N ALA A 57 1.85 28.30 21.32
CA ALA A 57 3.02 27.46 21.57
C ALA A 57 2.94 26.10 20.85
N TRP A 58 1.75 25.69 20.38
CA TRP A 58 1.61 24.45 19.61
C TRP A 58 2.32 24.56 18.26
N SER A 59 3.05 23.50 17.90
CA SER A 59 3.84 23.40 16.69
C SER A 59 2.96 23.48 15.45
N LYS A 60 3.35 24.26 14.44
CA LYS A 60 2.66 24.24 13.15
C LYS A 60 3.01 22.97 12.39
N VAL A 61 1.99 22.29 11.86
CA VAL A 61 2.15 21.08 11.05
C VAL A 61 1.28 21.16 9.80
N GLN A 62 1.65 20.37 8.80
CA GLN A 62 0.87 20.13 7.58
C GLN A 62 0.50 18.65 7.57
N LEU A 63 -0.73 18.35 7.16
CA LEU A 63 -1.21 16.98 6.99
C LEU A 63 -0.85 16.46 5.59
N PRO A 64 -0.66 15.14 5.42
CA PRO A 64 -0.66 14.11 6.47
C PRO A 64 0.48 14.31 7.48
N HIS A 65 0.25 13.95 8.74
CA HIS A 65 1.21 14.08 9.82
C HIS A 65 1.23 12.84 10.72
N ASP A 66 2.42 12.28 10.88
CA ASP A 66 2.76 11.17 11.75
C ASP A 66 3.83 11.65 12.74
N TRP A 67 3.44 11.86 14.00
CA TRP A 67 4.40 12.37 14.98
C TRP A 67 5.41 11.32 15.42
N SER A 68 5.13 10.02 15.26
CA SER A 68 5.99 8.94 15.78
C SER A 68 7.35 8.92 15.10
N VAL A 69 7.40 9.08 13.77
CA VAL A 69 8.67 9.18 13.01
C VAL A 69 9.45 10.47 13.27
N LYS A 70 8.90 11.42 14.04
CA LYS A 70 9.61 12.66 14.42
C LYS A 70 10.38 12.50 15.73
N TYR A 71 10.55 11.27 16.21
CA TYR A 71 11.32 10.93 17.41
C TYR A 71 12.36 9.85 17.09
N PRO A 72 13.48 9.82 17.83
CA PRO A 72 14.49 8.78 17.67
C PRO A 72 13.94 7.40 18.11
N LEU A 73 14.46 6.35 17.48
CA LEU A 73 14.16 4.97 17.87
C LEU A 73 14.73 4.67 19.26
N SER A 74 14.03 3.84 20.05
CA SER A 74 14.49 3.46 21.39
C SER A 74 14.28 1.98 21.70
N PRO A 75 15.29 1.26 22.24
CA PRO A 75 15.15 -0.13 22.67
C PRO A 75 14.16 -0.33 23.84
N SER A 76 13.72 0.75 24.49
CA SER A 76 12.69 0.70 25.55
C SER A 76 11.26 0.61 25.01
N LEU A 77 11.08 0.79 23.69
CA LEU A 77 9.78 0.77 23.02
C LEU A 77 9.53 -0.60 22.38
N ALA A 78 8.30 -0.85 21.94
CA ALA A 78 7.91 -2.17 21.45
C ALA A 78 8.53 -2.46 20.07
N SER A 79 9.09 -3.66 19.91
CA SER A 79 9.59 -4.15 18.60
C SER A 79 8.49 -4.26 17.54
N ALA A 80 7.28 -4.65 17.96
CA ALA A 80 6.13 -4.81 17.06
C ALA A 80 5.78 -3.51 16.33
N THR A 81 5.95 -2.35 16.97
CA THR A 81 5.70 -1.03 16.37
C THR A 81 7.00 -0.29 16.04
N GLY A 82 8.08 -1.02 15.78
CA GLY A 82 9.30 -0.46 15.17
C GLY A 82 10.14 0.38 16.12
N TYR A 83 10.03 0.17 17.44
CA TYR A 83 10.78 0.91 18.45
C TYR A 83 10.52 2.44 18.43
N LEU A 84 9.33 2.85 17.98
CA LEU A 84 8.90 4.25 17.91
C LEU A 84 7.74 4.54 18.87
N PRO A 85 7.62 5.78 19.38
CA PRO A 85 6.66 6.10 20.44
C PRO A 85 5.25 6.32 19.89
N GLY A 86 4.23 6.16 20.74
CA GLY A 86 2.86 6.62 20.50
C GLY A 86 2.54 7.84 21.36
N GLY A 87 1.57 7.69 22.26
CA GLY A 87 1.12 8.71 23.22
C GLY A 87 -0.21 9.35 22.85
N ILE A 88 -0.59 10.39 23.59
CA ILE A 88 -1.79 11.19 23.30
C ILE A 88 -1.36 12.50 22.66
N GLY A 89 -1.97 12.85 21.53
CA GLY A 89 -1.69 14.07 20.80
C GLY A 89 -2.95 14.82 20.43
N TRP A 90 -2.83 16.14 20.30
CA TRP A 90 -3.92 17.01 19.89
C TRP A 90 -3.57 17.79 18.64
N TYR A 91 -4.55 17.92 17.76
CA TYR A 91 -4.50 18.79 16.59
C TYR A 91 -5.53 19.90 16.74
N GLN A 92 -5.20 21.11 16.30
CA GLN A 92 -6.13 22.23 16.23
C GLN A 92 -6.02 22.97 14.89
N LYS A 93 -7.16 23.37 14.34
CA LYS A 93 -7.25 24.19 13.14
C LYS A 93 -8.32 25.27 13.28
N GLN A 94 -7.98 26.46 12.80
CA GLN A 94 -8.96 27.50 12.54
C GLN A 94 -9.66 27.26 11.21
N LEU A 95 -10.99 27.26 11.26
CA LEU A 95 -11.87 27.01 10.14
C LEU A 95 -12.77 28.23 9.92
N SER A 96 -12.70 28.82 8.72
CA SER A 96 -13.62 29.87 8.31
C SER A 96 -14.69 29.27 7.41
N VAL A 97 -15.96 29.44 7.80
CA VAL A 97 -17.12 29.11 6.97
C VAL A 97 -17.86 30.41 6.68
N PRO A 98 -17.95 30.84 5.42
CA PRO A 98 -18.48 32.15 5.05
C PRO A 98 -20.02 32.20 5.24
N VAL A 99 -20.58 33.39 5.46
CA VAL A 99 -22.03 33.55 5.75
C VAL A 99 -22.92 33.13 4.58
N GLU A 100 -22.38 33.18 3.36
CA GLU A 100 -23.00 32.76 2.11
C GLU A 100 -23.25 31.25 2.05
N ASP A 101 -22.58 30.46 2.90
CA ASP A 101 -22.84 29.03 3.05
C ASP A 101 -23.96 28.73 4.06
N GLN A 102 -24.58 29.74 4.68
CA GLN A 102 -25.72 29.54 5.56
C GLN A 102 -26.88 28.86 4.80
N GLY A 103 -27.38 27.77 5.37
CA GLY A 103 -28.40 26.92 4.74
C GLY A 103 -27.83 25.72 3.95
N LYS A 104 -26.51 25.66 3.73
CA LYS A 104 -25.83 24.45 3.25
C LYS A 104 -25.56 23.49 4.40
N LYS A 105 -25.20 22.26 4.04
CA LYS A 105 -24.64 21.26 4.95
C LYS A 105 -23.12 21.32 4.88
N ILE A 106 -22.48 21.28 6.05
CA ILE A 106 -21.03 21.34 6.22
C ILE A 106 -20.59 20.05 6.89
N PHE A 107 -19.66 19.33 6.27
CA PHE A 107 -19.09 18.10 6.79
C PHE A 107 -17.58 18.20 6.93
N LEU A 108 -17.04 17.44 7.88
CA LEU A 108 -15.62 17.22 8.03
C LEU A 108 -15.32 15.75 7.77
N TYR A 109 -14.53 15.47 6.73
CA TYR A 109 -14.17 14.12 6.28
C TYR A 109 -12.69 13.85 6.53
N PHE A 110 -12.41 12.75 7.21
CA PHE A 110 -11.06 12.26 7.51
C PHE A 110 -10.81 10.97 6.74
N GLU A 111 -9.70 10.90 6.01
CA GLU A 111 -9.33 9.66 5.31
C GLU A 111 -8.75 8.58 6.23
N GLY A 112 -8.17 8.99 7.36
CA GLY A 112 -7.64 8.09 8.39
C GLY A 112 -6.94 8.86 9.51
N VAL A 113 -7.16 8.42 10.76
CA VAL A 113 -6.53 8.98 11.96
C VAL A 113 -6.14 7.82 12.87
N TYR A 114 -4.84 7.56 13.04
CA TYR A 114 -4.36 6.47 13.88
C TYR A 114 -4.02 6.99 15.29
N ASN A 115 -4.74 6.62 16.34
CA ASN A 115 -6.07 5.97 16.37
C ASN A 115 -6.89 6.52 17.56
N ARG A 116 -8.05 5.92 17.84
CA ARG A 116 -8.92 6.31 18.99
C ARG A 116 -9.22 7.80 19.02
N SER A 117 -9.55 8.32 17.84
CA SER A 117 -9.72 9.75 17.62
C SER A 117 -11.05 10.25 18.16
N GLU A 118 -11.04 11.49 18.67
CA GLU A 118 -12.24 12.25 19.03
C GLU A 118 -12.17 13.65 18.41
N VAL A 119 -13.25 14.05 17.74
CA VAL A 119 -13.31 15.33 17.02
C VAL A 119 -14.21 16.31 17.78
N PHE A 120 -13.76 17.56 17.85
CA PHE A 120 -14.46 18.66 18.51
C PHE A 120 -14.61 19.84 17.55
N ILE A 121 -15.76 20.50 17.62
CA ILE A 121 -16.04 21.78 16.93
C ILE A 121 -16.44 22.79 17.98
N ASN A 122 -15.73 23.93 18.02
CA ASN A 122 -15.97 25.00 18.98
C ASN A 122 -16.03 24.50 20.44
N GLY A 123 -15.13 23.58 20.78
CA GLY A 123 -15.02 22.96 22.12
C GLY A 123 -16.03 21.86 22.43
N LYS A 124 -16.97 21.54 21.53
CA LYS A 124 -17.96 20.48 21.71
C LYS A 124 -17.56 19.21 20.95
N SER A 125 -17.50 18.08 21.64
CA SER A 125 -17.28 16.77 21.01
C SER A 125 -18.44 16.43 20.06
N ILE A 126 -18.11 15.98 18.85
CA ILE A 126 -19.07 15.61 17.82
C ILE A 126 -19.06 14.11 17.48
N GLY A 127 -18.01 13.38 17.86
CA GLY A 127 -17.94 11.94 17.64
C GLY A 127 -16.54 11.36 17.81
N LYS A 128 -16.51 10.03 17.94
CA LYS A 128 -15.31 9.21 18.10
C LYS A 128 -15.18 8.20 16.96
N ARG A 129 -13.95 7.94 16.52
CA ARG A 129 -13.62 6.83 15.62
C ARG A 129 -12.42 6.05 16.18
N PRO A 130 -12.63 4.84 16.74
CA PRO A 130 -11.57 4.02 17.31
C PRO A 130 -10.56 3.50 16.30
N ASN A 131 -11.06 2.96 15.19
CA ASN A 131 -10.24 2.34 14.15
C ASN A 131 -9.34 3.36 13.45
N GLY A 132 -8.05 3.03 13.35
CA GLY A 132 -7.04 3.92 12.76
C GLY A 132 -6.99 3.95 11.23
N TYR A 133 -7.66 3.04 10.54
CA TYR A 133 -7.49 2.82 9.10
C TYR A 133 -8.70 3.21 8.25
N ILE A 134 -9.87 3.34 8.86
CA ILE A 134 -11.13 3.58 8.16
C ILE A 134 -11.41 5.08 8.06
N SER A 135 -11.86 5.53 6.89
CA SER A 135 -12.28 6.90 6.66
C SER A 135 -13.65 7.18 7.30
N PHE A 136 -13.89 8.41 7.74
CA PHE A 136 -15.15 8.80 8.39
C PHE A 136 -15.49 10.26 8.16
N SER A 137 -16.76 10.62 8.41
CA SER A 137 -17.26 11.99 8.25
C SER A 137 -18.21 12.36 9.39
N TYR A 138 -18.26 13.65 9.72
CA TYR A 138 -19.26 14.21 10.62
C TYR A 138 -19.97 15.40 9.97
N ASP A 139 -21.30 15.46 10.14
CA ASP A 139 -22.08 16.66 9.84
C ASP A 139 -21.85 17.70 10.95
N ILE A 140 -21.06 18.71 10.63
CA ILE A 140 -20.69 19.77 11.57
C ILE A 140 -21.61 20.99 11.46
N THR A 141 -22.58 20.98 10.55
CA THR A 141 -23.52 22.10 10.32
C THR A 141 -24.11 22.67 11.62
N PRO A 142 -24.59 21.86 12.59
CA PRO A 142 -25.19 22.38 13.82
C PRO A 142 -24.21 23.11 14.76
N TYR A 143 -22.90 23.01 14.51
CA TYR A 143 -21.83 23.50 15.38
C TYR A 143 -21.09 24.70 14.78
N ILE A 144 -21.35 25.03 13.50
CA ILE A 144 -20.69 26.12 12.80
C ILE A 144 -21.32 27.47 13.13
N GLU A 145 -20.47 28.42 13.51
CA GLU A 145 -20.77 29.84 13.53
C GLU A 145 -20.41 30.46 12.16
N PHE A 146 -21.41 30.58 11.28
CA PHE A 146 -21.22 31.13 9.92
C PHE A 146 -20.77 32.60 9.97
N GLY A 147 -19.82 32.96 9.09
CA GLY A 147 -19.22 34.30 9.03
C GLY A 147 -18.22 34.61 10.16
N LYS A 148 -17.94 33.64 11.05
CA LYS A 148 -16.99 33.78 12.16
C LYS A 148 -15.90 32.72 12.10
N ALA A 149 -14.88 32.88 12.96
CA ALA A 149 -13.88 31.85 13.18
C ALA A 149 -14.48 30.66 13.94
N ASN A 150 -14.17 29.45 13.48
CA ASN A 150 -14.54 28.20 14.13
C ASN A 150 -13.28 27.42 14.45
N THR A 151 -13.29 26.69 15.56
CA THR A 151 -12.15 25.87 15.99
C THR A 151 -12.47 24.40 15.79
N VAL A 152 -11.63 23.71 15.01
CA VAL A 152 -11.61 22.25 14.93
C VAL A 152 -10.51 21.75 15.83
N SER A 153 -10.81 20.84 16.75
CA SER A 153 -9.81 20.12 17.54
C SER A 153 -9.97 18.61 17.36
N VAL A 154 -8.86 17.88 17.33
CA VAL A 154 -8.86 16.42 17.24
C VAL A 154 -7.92 15.87 18.31
N ARG A 155 -8.46 15.08 19.23
CA ARG A 155 -7.68 14.28 20.18
C ARG A 155 -7.38 12.93 19.54
N VAL A 156 -6.14 12.47 19.61
CA VAL A 156 -5.69 11.16 19.13
C VAL A 156 -5.05 10.43 20.29
N ASP A 157 -5.57 9.25 20.62
CA ASP A 157 -5.14 8.47 21.79
C ASP A 157 -4.45 7.18 21.37
N HIS A 158 -3.15 7.29 21.13
CA HIS A 158 -2.28 6.15 20.87
C HIS A 158 -1.41 5.83 22.09
N SER A 159 -1.98 5.98 23.30
CA SER A 159 -1.30 5.61 24.56
C SER A 159 -1.00 4.11 24.65
N GLN A 160 -1.83 3.29 24.01
CA GLN A 160 -1.57 1.87 23.76
C GLN A 160 -0.66 1.70 22.53
N SER A 161 0.59 2.14 22.63
CA SER A 161 1.51 2.22 21.48
C SER A 161 2.04 0.86 20.97
N ALA A 162 1.59 -0.25 21.55
CA ALA A 162 1.91 -1.61 21.14
C ALA A 162 0.64 -2.37 20.71
N ASP A 163 -0.34 -1.66 20.16
CA ASP A 163 -1.63 -2.19 19.72
C ASP A 163 -1.63 -2.80 18.30
N SER A 164 -0.46 -2.92 17.68
CA SER A 164 -0.28 -3.46 16.33
C SER A 164 0.95 -4.35 16.24
N ARG A 165 0.96 -5.30 15.29
CA ARG A 165 2.12 -6.18 15.02
C ARG A 165 3.19 -5.49 14.17
N TRP A 166 2.79 -4.46 13.42
CA TRP A 166 3.63 -3.64 12.55
C TRP A 166 3.52 -2.16 12.97
N TYR A 167 4.40 -1.32 12.44
CA TYR A 167 4.40 0.12 12.67
C TYR A 167 3.12 0.78 12.14
N THR A 168 2.48 1.59 12.97
CA THR A 168 1.20 2.24 12.67
C THR A 168 1.33 3.71 12.33
N GLY A 169 2.33 4.37 12.93
CA GLY A 169 2.35 5.83 13.04
C GLY A 169 1.34 6.34 14.06
N SER A 170 1.35 7.65 14.28
CA SER A 170 0.41 8.31 15.18
C SER A 170 -0.06 9.65 14.63
N GLY A 171 -1.38 9.84 14.58
CA GLY A 171 -1.99 11.12 14.21
C GLY A 171 -2.87 11.08 12.97
N ILE A 172 -3.04 12.25 12.36
CA ILE A 172 -3.84 12.43 11.16
C ILE A 172 -2.93 12.20 9.94
N TYR A 173 -2.65 10.94 9.67
CA TYR A 173 -1.69 10.49 8.66
C TYR A 173 -2.27 10.43 7.23
N ARG A 174 -3.54 10.83 7.03
CA ARG A 174 -4.16 10.97 5.71
C ARG A 174 -4.90 12.30 5.58
N ASP A 175 -5.36 12.62 4.38
CA ASP A 175 -5.97 13.91 4.06
C ASP A 175 -7.25 14.18 4.86
N VAL A 176 -7.51 15.47 5.12
CA VAL A 176 -8.74 15.98 5.72
C VAL A 176 -9.41 16.96 4.78
N TRP A 177 -10.73 16.84 4.67
CA TRP A 177 -11.54 17.62 3.75
C TRP A 177 -12.71 18.28 4.48
N ILE A 178 -12.98 19.55 4.17
CA ILE A 178 -14.30 20.15 4.41
C ILE A 178 -15.16 19.89 3.17
N VAL A 179 -16.39 19.41 3.38
CA VAL A 179 -17.34 19.17 2.29
C VAL A 179 -18.57 20.05 2.50
N LYS A 180 -18.91 20.82 1.47
CA LYS A 180 -20.08 21.70 1.47
C LYS A 180 -21.11 21.15 0.49
N SER A 181 -22.32 20.85 0.94
CA SER A 181 -23.39 20.35 0.07
C SER A 181 -24.70 21.12 0.26
N ASN A 182 -25.58 21.04 -0.72
CA ASN A 182 -26.96 21.51 -0.55
C ASN A 182 -27.73 20.56 0.39
N PRO A 183 -28.83 21.01 1.01
CA PRO A 183 -29.67 20.14 1.86
C PRO A 183 -30.17 18.87 1.17
N ILE A 184 -30.32 18.92 -0.16
CA ILE A 184 -30.47 17.74 -1.00
C ILE A 184 -29.15 17.46 -1.69
N HIS A 185 -28.57 16.29 -1.43
CA HIS A 185 -27.26 15.89 -1.95
C HIS A 185 -27.18 14.37 -2.13
N ILE A 186 -26.21 13.93 -2.90
CA ILE A 186 -25.76 12.53 -2.98
C ILE A 186 -25.21 12.15 -1.61
N ASP A 187 -25.53 10.96 -1.12
CA ASP A 187 -25.00 10.48 0.15
C ASP A 187 -23.50 10.22 0.08
N GLN A 188 -22.82 10.20 1.23
CA GLN A 188 -21.43 9.80 1.30
C GLN A 188 -21.22 8.40 0.71
N TRP A 189 -20.32 8.30 -0.27
CA TRP A 189 -20.11 7.07 -1.07
C TRP A 189 -21.40 6.50 -1.69
N GLY A 190 -22.35 7.39 -1.98
CA GLY A 190 -23.70 7.08 -2.41
C GLY A 190 -23.82 6.66 -3.88
N VAL A 191 -22.75 6.81 -4.68
CA VAL A 191 -22.68 6.33 -6.07
C VAL A 191 -21.89 5.03 -6.09
N TYR A 192 -22.53 3.94 -6.49
CA TYR A 192 -21.91 2.65 -6.74
C TYR A 192 -22.08 2.28 -8.20
N ALA A 193 -21.01 1.87 -8.86
CA ALA A 193 -21.03 1.44 -10.25
C ALA A 193 -20.29 0.12 -10.43
N TYR A 194 -20.94 -0.85 -11.09
CA TYR A 194 -20.32 -2.14 -11.38
C TYR A 194 -20.73 -2.65 -12.78
N PRO A 195 -19.80 -3.25 -13.53
CA PRO A 195 -20.06 -3.67 -14.90
C PRO A 195 -20.66 -5.08 -14.95
N GLU A 196 -21.49 -5.29 -15.98
CA GLU A 196 -21.94 -6.60 -16.46
C GLU A 196 -21.59 -6.68 -17.95
N LEU A 197 -20.91 -7.74 -18.39
CA LEU A 197 -20.58 -8.00 -19.78
C LEU A 197 -21.37 -9.21 -20.30
N LYS A 198 -22.06 -9.05 -21.43
CA LYS A 198 -22.80 -10.13 -22.11
C LYS A 198 -22.66 -10.03 -23.64
N SER A 199 -22.15 -11.08 -24.28
CA SER A 199 -22.02 -11.17 -25.74
C SER A 199 -21.37 -9.94 -26.39
N GLY A 200 -20.26 -9.45 -25.82
CA GLY A 200 -19.53 -8.27 -26.29
C GLY A 200 -20.15 -6.92 -25.95
N LYS A 201 -21.38 -6.88 -25.40
CA LYS A 201 -22.04 -5.66 -24.94
C LYS A 201 -21.80 -5.46 -23.45
N GLY A 202 -21.53 -4.21 -23.05
CA GLY A 202 -21.39 -3.83 -21.66
C GLY A 202 -22.62 -3.12 -21.14
N SER A 203 -22.98 -3.41 -19.90
CA SER A 203 -23.89 -2.58 -19.13
C SER A 203 -23.29 -2.23 -17.79
N LEU A 204 -23.23 -0.94 -17.49
CA LEU A 204 -22.83 -0.44 -16.19
C LEU A 204 -24.09 -0.28 -15.34
N HIS A 205 -24.21 -1.11 -14.31
CA HIS A 205 -25.21 -0.91 -13.27
C HIS A 205 -24.74 0.22 -12.38
N SER A 206 -25.66 1.08 -11.97
CA SER A 206 -25.38 2.13 -11.02
C SER A 206 -26.47 2.24 -9.96
N GLU A 207 -26.04 2.37 -8.71
CA GLU A 207 -26.89 2.74 -7.59
C GLU A 207 -26.53 4.16 -7.15
N VAL A 208 -27.53 5.02 -6.99
CA VAL A 208 -27.35 6.39 -6.50
C VAL A 208 -28.25 6.60 -5.29
N THR A 209 -27.63 6.85 -4.14
CA THR A 209 -28.31 7.21 -2.91
C THR A 209 -28.29 8.72 -2.73
N VAL A 210 -29.47 9.30 -2.52
CA VAL A 210 -29.67 10.75 -2.32
C VAL A 210 -30.37 10.98 -0.97
N VAL A 211 -30.00 12.07 -0.32
CA VAL A 211 -30.53 12.50 0.99
C VAL A 211 -31.24 13.83 0.82
N ASN A 212 -32.40 13.99 1.46
CA ASN A 212 -33.06 15.27 1.64
C ASN A 212 -33.12 15.61 3.13
N SER A 213 -32.28 16.55 3.57
CA SER A 213 -32.29 17.05 4.96
C SER A 213 -33.29 18.19 5.21
N GLN A 214 -34.14 18.53 4.24
CA GLN A 214 -35.18 19.55 4.40
C GLN A 214 -36.44 18.96 5.00
N ASN A 215 -37.25 19.82 5.64
CA ASN A 215 -38.56 19.45 6.18
C ASN A 215 -39.69 19.43 5.12
N THR A 216 -39.32 19.46 3.83
CA THR A 216 -40.26 19.48 2.70
C THR A 216 -39.87 18.44 1.67
N SER A 217 -40.86 17.77 1.07
CA SER A 217 -40.65 16.90 -0.09
C SER A 217 -40.26 17.73 -1.31
N SER A 218 -39.31 17.24 -2.11
CA SER A 218 -38.75 17.98 -3.23
C SER A 218 -38.65 17.13 -4.49
N PRO A 219 -39.19 17.57 -5.64
CA PRO A 219 -38.93 16.91 -6.91
C PRO A 219 -37.50 17.19 -7.37
N ILE A 220 -36.78 16.14 -7.74
CA ILE A 220 -35.41 16.18 -8.24
C ILE A 220 -35.27 15.37 -9.53
N LEU A 221 -34.24 15.71 -10.30
CA LEU A 221 -33.80 14.97 -11.48
C LEU A 221 -32.36 14.51 -11.25
N ILE A 222 -32.15 13.20 -11.29
CA ILE A 222 -30.84 12.56 -11.23
C ILE A 222 -30.42 12.27 -12.66
N LYS A 223 -29.28 12.80 -13.10
CA LYS A 223 -28.70 12.54 -14.43
C LYS A 223 -27.33 11.91 -14.29
N GLN A 224 -27.12 10.80 -14.98
CA GLN A 224 -25.85 10.10 -15.07
C GLN A 224 -25.32 10.14 -16.51
N GLU A 225 -24.04 10.47 -16.65
CA GLU A 225 -23.30 10.50 -17.92
C GLU A 225 -22.03 9.67 -17.75
N LEU A 226 -21.88 8.63 -18.56
CA LEU A 226 -20.67 7.83 -18.63
C LEU A 226 -19.77 8.39 -19.72
N ILE A 227 -18.57 8.82 -19.33
CA ILE A 227 -17.62 9.56 -20.15
C ILE A 227 -16.39 8.69 -20.39
N ASP A 228 -15.97 8.55 -21.64
CA ASP A 228 -14.76 7.81 -22.02
C ASP A 228 -13.47 8.63 -21.88
N LEU A 229 -12.34 8.02 -22.19
CA LEU A 229 -11.01 8.64 -22.14
C LEU A 229 -10.84 9.85 -23.09
N ASN A 230 -11.70 9.98 -24.12
CA ASN A 230 -11.68 11.09 -25.07
C ASN A 230 -12.68 12.20 -24.68
N SER A 231 -13.16 12.19 -23.43
CA SER A 231 -14.19 13.10 -22.91
C SER A 231 -15.53 13.00 -23.66
N LYS A 232 -15.82 11.86 -24.31
CA LYS A 232 -17.11 11.64 -25.01
C LYS A 232 -18.09 10.94 -24.09
N ILE A 233 -19.33 11.44 -24.05
CA ILE A 233 -20.44 10.75 -23.38
C ILE A 233 -20.83 9.52 -24.22
N VAL A 234 -20.56 8.32 -23.69
CA VAL A 234 -20.85 7.04 -24.35
C VAL A 234 -22.17 6.43 -23.93
N ALA A 235 -22.69 6.81 -22.76
CA ALA A 235 -24.02 6.45 -22.28
C ALA A 235 -24.53 7.52 -21.32
N GLN A 236 -25.85 7.68 -21.24
CA GLN A 236 -26.48 8.57 -20.27
C GLN A 236 -27.86 8.05 -19.85
N LYS A 237 -28.27 8.40 -18.63
CA LYS A 237 -29.61 8.09 -18.10
C LYS A 237 -30.09 9.23 -17.22
N SER A 238 -31.41 9.41 -17.16
CA SER A 238 -32.04 10.35 -16.23
C SER A 238 -33.19 9.70 -15.49
N HIS A 239 -33.41 10.11 -14.25
CA HIS A 239 -34.49 9.63 -13.40
C HIS A 239 -35.09 10.79 -12.61
N LYS A 240 -36.41 10.93 -12.63
CA LYS A 240 -37.14 11.91 -11.83
C LYS A 240 -37.65 11.23 -10.57
N LEU A 241 -37.44 11.84 -9.42
CA LEU A 241 -37.86 11.35 -8.12
C LEU A 241 -38.43 12.51 -7.31
N THR A 242 -39.53 12.28 -6.60
CA THR A 242 -39.94 13.18 -5.51
C THR A 242 -39.40 12.60 -4.21
N LEU A 243 -38.37 13.25 -3.66
CA LEU A 243 -37.71 12.80 -2.43
C LEU A 243 -38.46 13.39 -1.23
N ALA A 244 -38.92 12.56 -0.30
CA ALA A 244 -39.69 13.00 0.85
C ALA A 244 -38.85 13.88 1.81
N ALA A 245 -39.53 14.59 2.72
CA ALA A 245 -38.88 15.38 3.74
C ALA A 245 -38.09 14.49 4.71
N SER A 246 -36.89 14.91 5.09
CA SER A 246 -36.03 14.19 6.04
C SER A 246 -35.82 12.71 5.68
N ASP A 247 -35.75 12.43 4.38
CA ASP A 247 -35.75 11.08 3.83
C ASP A 247 -34.50 10.80 2.98
N ARG A 248 -34.31 9.52 2.67
CA ARG A 248 -33.23 8.97 1.86
C ARG A 248 -33.80 7.98 0.86
N ALA A 249 -33.39 8.11 -0.39
CA ALA A 249 -33.78 7.17 -1.44
C ALA A 249 -32.57 6.67 -2.22
N THR A 250 -32.61 5.40 -2.61
CA THR A 250 -31.64 4.80 -3.53
C THR A 250 -32.35 4.45 -4.83
N ILE A 251 -31.80 4.91 -5.95
CA ILE A 251 -32.26 4.55 -7.29
C ILE A 251 -31.25 3.61 -7.94
N GLN A 252 -31.74 2.73 -8.81
CA GLN A 252 -30.91 1.87 -9.65
C GLN A 252 -31.10 2.22 -11.12
N GLN A 253 -29.99 2.32 -11.84
CA GLN A 253 -29.95 2.63 -13.26
C GLN A 253 -29.02 1.67 -13.99
N LYS A 254 -29.24 1.50 -15.29
CA LYS A 254 -28.42 0.68 -16.18
C LYS A 254 -28.04 1.49 -17.41
N LEU A 255 -26.74 1.71 -17.60
CA LEU A 255 -26.17 2.43 -18.74
C LEU A 255 -25.57 1.41 -19.72
N PHE A 256 -26.03 1.43 -20.98
CA PHE A 256 -25.58 0.48 -22.00
C PHE A 256 -24.45 1.05 -22.85
N VAL A 257 -23.39 0.28 -23.05
CA VAL A 257 -22.24 0.60 -23.91
C VAL A 257 -22.06 -0.54 -24.91
N ALA A 258 -22.17 -0.24 -26.20
CA ALA A 258 -22.17 -1.27 -27.25
C ALA A 258 -20.85 -2.03 -27.34
N ASN A 259 -19.73 -1.31 -27.31
CA ASN A 259 -18.37 -1.86 -27.41
C ASN A 259 -17.49 -1.23 -26.32
N PRO A 260 -17.60 -1.66 -25.06
CA PRO A 260 -16.80 -1.09 -23.98
C PRO A 260 -15.32 -1.45 -24.17
N GLN A 261 -14.44 -0.48 -23.96
CA GLN A 261 -13.02 -0.75 -23.77
C GLN A 261 -12.83 -1.36 -22.38
N LEU A 262 -12.17 -2.51 -22.30
CA LEU A 262 -12.02 -3.23 -21.04
C LEU A 262 -10.81 -2.73 -20.27
N TRP A 263 -10.95 -2.62 -18.96
CA TRP A 263 -9.82 -2.46 -18.06
C TRP A 263 -9.06 -3.80 -17.97
N SER A 264 -7.74 -3.77 -18.19
CA SER A 264 -6.85 -4.90 -17.98
C SER A 264 -5.52 -4.44 -17.36
N LEU A 265 -4.66 -5.38 -16.98
CA LEU A 265 -3.36 -5.07 -16.38
C LEU A 265 -2.39 -4.39 -17.36
N ALA A 266 -2.53 -4.67 -18.66
CA ALA A 266 -1.75 -4.05 -19.72
C ALA A 266 -2.40 -2.77 -20.26
N ASN A 267 -3.74 -2.73 -20.31
CA ASN A 267 -4.52 -1.62 -20.82
C ASN A 267 -5.55 -1.18 -19.76
N PRO A 268 -5.14 -0.39 -18.74
CA PRO A 268 -5.99 0.00 -17.61
C PRO A 268 -6.99 1.11 -17.99
N VAL A 269 -7.89 0.83 -18.94
CA VAL A 269 -8.89 1.79 -19.43
C VAL A 269 -9.90 2.14 -18.35
N GLN A 270 -10.11 3.44 -18.12
CA GLN A 270 -11.08 3.97 -17.15
C GLN A 270 -12.09 4.90 -17.82
N TYR A 271 -13.31 4.86 -17.32
CA TYR A 271 -14.40 5.78 -17.62
C TYR A 271 -14.68 6.66 -16.40
N THR A 272 -15.28 7.83 -16.62
CA THR A 272 -15.84 8.65 -15.54
C THR A 272 -17.37 8.55 -15.58
N LEU A 273 -17.98 8.09 -14.49
CA LEU A 273 -19.43 8.21 -14.28
C LEU A 273 -19.71 9.51 -13.55
N LYS A 274 -20.19 10.51 -14.28
CA LYS A 274 -20.65 11.78 -13.73
C LYS A 274 -22.12 11.68 -13.35
N THR A 275 -22.42 11.86 -12.07
CA THR A 275 -23.78 11.91 -11.52
C THR A 275 -24.09 13.35 -11.10
N THR A 276 -25.23 13.88 -11.54
CA THR A 276 -25.68 15.24 -11.21
C THR A 276 -27.12 15.24 -10.69
N ILE A 277 -27.38 16.06 -9.69
CA ILE A 277 -28.70 16.25 -9.08
C ILE A 277 -29.20 17.64 -9.43
N TRP A 278 -30.40 17.71 -10.00
CA TRP A 278 -31.03 18.94 -10.43
C TRP A 278 -32.34 19.16 -9.70
N GLN A 279 -32.59 20.38 -9.25
CA GLN A 279 -33.85 20.82 -8.66
C GLN A 279 -34.28 22.12 -9.34
N ASN A 280 -35.52 22.19 -9.81
CA ASN A 280 -36.07 23.38 -10.49
C ASN A 280 -35.18 23.94 -11.64
N GLY A 281 -34.50 23.05 -12.37
CA GLY A 281 -33.61 23.42 -13.47
C GLY A 281 -32.20 23.90 -13.05
N GLN A 282 -31.88 23.90 -11.75
CA GLN A 282 -30.56 24.24 -11.22
C GLN A 282 -29.81 22.98 -10.78
N LEU A 283 -28.50 22.92 -11.07
CA LEU A 283 -27.61 21.90 -10.55
C LEU A 283 -27.36 22.16 -9.07
N ILE A 284 -27.74 21.21 -8.22
CA ILE A 284 -27.60 21.34 -6.76
C ILE A 284 -26.54 20.39 -6.17
N ASP A 285 -26.19 19.30 -6.85
CA ASP A 285 -25.09 18.45 -6.40
C ASP A 285 -24.50 17.63 -7.55
N GLN A 286 -23.25 17.18 -7.38
CA GLN A 286 -22.59 16.32 -8.35
C GLN A 286 -21.55 15.39 -7.71
N SER A 287 -21.28 14.29 -8.40
CA SER A 287 -20.25 13.31 -8.04
C SER A 287 -19.62 12.75 -9.31
N GLU A 288 -18.31 12.53 -9.30
CA GLU A 288 -17.58 11.89 -10.39
C GLU A 288 -16.83 10.68 -9.86
N VAL A 289 -17.25 9.49 -10.30
CA VAL A 289 -16.64 8.22 -9.91
C VAL A 289 -15.89 7.62 -11.10
N LYS A 290 -14.64 7.22 -10.87
CA LYS A 290 -13.90 6.39 -11.84
C LYS A 290 -14.44 4.97 -11.82
N THR A 291 -14.70 4.42 -13.00
CA THR A 291 -15.27 3.09 -13.19
C THR A 291 -14.89 2.57 -14.57
N GLY A 292 -15.39 1.41 -14.97
CA GLY A 292 -14.98 0.74 -16.20
C GLY A 292 -15.53 -0.66 -16.31
N PHE A 293 -15.11 -1.35 -17.37
CA PHE A 293 -15.63 -2.66 -17.73
C PHE A 293 -14.54 -3.70 -17.60
N ARG A 294 -14.83 -4.77 -16.86
CA ARG A 294 -13.96 -5.93 -16.68
C ARG A 294 -14.76 -7.08 -16.09
N THR A 295 -14.32 -8.30 -16.34
CA THR A 295 -14.87 -9.51 -15.70
C THR A 295 -13.78 -10.28 -15.00
N PHE A 296 -14.08 -10.77 -13.81
CA PHE A 296 -13.28 -11.75 -13.10
C PHE A 296 -13.96 -13.11 -13.24
N THR A 297 -13.17 -14.15 -13.46
CA THR A 297 -13.63 -15.54 -13.41
C THR A 297 -12.74 -16.29 -12.44
N PHE A 298 -13.37 -17.00 -11.51
CA PHE A 298 -12.71 -17.89 -10.57
C PHE A 298 -13.27 -19.28 -10.82
N ASP A 299 -12.39 -20.21 -11.17
CA ASP A 299 -12.73 -21.60 -11.43
C ASP A 299 -11.89 -22.48 -10.50
N PRO A 300 -12.50 -23.45 -9.79
CA PRO A 300 -11.78 -24.27 -8.83
C PRO A 300 -10.72 -25.19 -9.46
N ASN A 301 -10.74 -25.40 -10.79
CA ASN A 301 -9.79 -26.25 -11.51
C ASN A 301 -8.83 -25.46 -12.41
N LYS A 302 -9.29 -24.33 -12.96
CA LYS A 302 -8.52 -23.50 -13.90
C LYS A 302 -7.90 -22.23 -13.28
N GLY A 303 -8.31 -21.90 -12.06
CA GLY A 303 -7.81 -20.74 -11.34
C GLY A 303 -8.52 -19.43 -11.70
N PHE A 304 -7.77 -18.41 -12.13
CA PHE A 304 -8.26 -17.05 -12.32
C PHE A 304 -8.14 -16.60 -13.77
N ALA A 305 -9.17 -15.91 -14.26
CA ALA A 305 -9.12 -15.17 -15.51
C ALA A 305 -9.62 -13.73 -15.37
N LEU A 306 -8.93 -12.82 -16.04
CA LEU A 306 -9.34 -11.44 -16.24
C LEU A 306 -9.79 -11.27 -17.68
N ASN A 307 -11.02 -10.82 -17.90
CA ASN A 307 -11.59 -10.63 -19.25
C ASN A 307 -11.54 -11.89 -20.13
N GLY A 308 -11.57 -13.08 -19.51
CA GLY A 308 -11.47 -14.38 -20.20
C GLY A 308 -10.04 -14.86 -20.46
N GLU A 309 -9.02 -14.07 -20.11
CA GLU A 309 -7.61 -14.46 -20.19
C GLU A 309 -7.17 -15.11 -18.88
N TRP A 310 -6.87 -16.41 -18.93
CA TRP A 310 -6.38 -17.18 -17.78
C TRP A 310 -4.96 -16.77 -17.42
N MET A 311 -4.72 -16.53 -16.14
CA MET A 311 -3.41 -16.07 -15.67
C MET A 311 -3.15 -16.41 -14.20
N LYS A 312 -1.86 -16.46 -13.83
CA LYS A 312 -1.47 -16.48 -12.42
C LYS A 312 -1.51 -15.08 -11.82
N VAL A 313 -2.05 -14.97 -10.61
CA VAL A 313 -1.95 -13.79 -9.76
C VAL A 313 -0.59 -13.81 -9.06
N LYS A 314 0.30 -12.91 -9.50
CA LYS A 314 1.69 -12.72 -9.04
C LYS A 314 1.69 -11.57 -8.04
N GLY A 315 1.21 -11.87 -6.83
CA GLY A 315 0.90 -10.89 -5.80
C GLY A 315 2.03 -10.63 -4.80
N VAL A 316 1.97 -9.48 -4.15
CA VAL A 316 2.80 -9.16 -2.97
C VAL A 316 1.96 -8.51 -1.87
N CYS A 317 2.31 -8.77 -0.62
CA CYS A 317 1.75 -8.10 0.55
C CYS A 317 2.50 -6.77 0.80
N ILE A 318 1.78 -5.70 1.11
CA ILE A 318 2.37 -4.42 1.51
C ILE A 318 1.70 -3.87 2.77
N HIS A 319 2.49 -3.25 3.65
CA HIS A 319 2.02 -2.40 4.73
C HIS A 319 1.86 -0.94 4.28
N HIS A 320 1.31 -0.08 5.13
CA HIS A 320 1.00 1.31 4.77
C HIS A 320 2.16 2.30 4.92
N ASP A 321 3.26 1.93 5.58
CA ASP A 321 4.36 2.85 5.87
C ASP A 321 5.37 3.01 4.71
N ALA A 322 6.17 4.07 4.79
CA ALA A 322 7.28 4.32 3.89
C ALA A 322 8.60 4.67 4.58
N GLY A 323 9.07 3.79 5.47
CA GLY A 323 10.39 3.93 6.10
C GLY A 323 10.47 5.25 6.88
N VAL A 324 11.45 6.10 6.56
CA VAL A 324 11.60 7.43 7.17
C VAL A 324 10.34 8.32 7.17
N LEU A 325 9.43 8.14 6.20
CA LEU A 325 8.19 8.93 6.13
C LEU A 325 7.11 8.42 7.10
N GLY A 326 7.31 7.26 7.72
CA GLY A 326 6.30 6.62 8.56
C GLY A 326 5.01 6.40 7.78
N ALA A 327 3.88 6.77 8.37
CA ALA A 327 2.58 6.68 7.75
C ALA A 327 2.24 7.88 6.82
N GLU A 328 3.11 8.89 6.69
CA GLU A 328 2.95 10.04 5.78
C GLU A 328 3.28 9.66 4.33
N VAL A 329 2.53 8.72 3.72
CA VAL A 329 2.90 8.20 2.40
C VAL A 329 2.17 8.91 1.26
N TYR A 330 2.94 9.64 0.47
CA TYR A 330 2.46 10.48 -0.63
C TYR A 330 2.21 9.67 -1.92
N PRO A 331 1.25 10.09 -2.78
CA PRO A 331 0.96 9.40 -4.05
C PRO A 331 2.17 9.21 -4.96
N GLU A 332 3.11 10.16 -4.99
CA GLU A 332 4.33 10.10 -5.81
C GLU A 332 5.29 8.99 -5.31
N VAL A 333 5.36 8.79 -3.99
CA VAL A 333 6.16 7.72 -3.38
C VAL A 333 5.52 6.36 -3.67
N TRP A 334 4.20 6.24 -3.50
CA TRP A 334 3.47 5.02 -3.86
C TRP A 334 3.57 4.69 -5.34
N ARG A 335 3.41 5.69 -6.22
CA ARG A 335 3.51 5.49 -7.67
C ARG A 335 4.85 4.88 -8.03
N GLN A 336 5.95 5.41 -7.48
CA GLN A 336 7.27 4.87 -7.75
C GLN A 336 7.42 3.44 -7.23
N ARG A 337 7.02 3.16 -5.98
CA ARG A 337 7.08 1.82 -5.40
C ARG A 337 6.27 0.79 -6.19
N LEU A 338 5.05 1.14 -6.60
CA LEU A 338 4.18 0.27 -7.41
C LEU A 338 4.74 0.04 -8.82
N LEU A 339 5.32 1.05 -9.47
CA LEU A 339 6.01 0.90 -10.75
C LEU A 339 7.23 -0.01 -10.63
N THR A 340 8.03 0.16 -9.57
CA THR A 340 9.18 -0.72 -9.30
C THR A 340 8.71 -2.16 -9.10
N LEU A 341 7.68 -2.42 -8.28
CA LEU A 341 7.10 -3.76 -8.11
C LEU A 341 6.60 -4.33 -9.44
N LYS A 342 5.85 -3.56 -10.22
CA LYS A 342 5.35 -3.98 -11.54
C LYS A 342 6.48 -4.35 -12.49
N SER A 343 7.63 -3.66 -12.41
CA SER A 343 8.82 -4.00 -13.20
C SER A 343 9.47 -5.35 -12.85
N LEU A 344 9.12 -5.94 -11.70
CA LEU A 344 9.51 -7.28 -11.28
C LEU A 344 8.53 -8.37 -11.75
N GLY A 345 7.49 -8.01 -12.49
CA GLY A 345 6.42 -8.93 -12.91
C GLY A 345 5.27 -9.06 -11.90
N VAL A 346 5.25 -8.24 -10.84
CA VAL A 346 4.12 -8.15 -9.91
C VAL A 346 2.89 -7.64 -10.66
N ASN A 347 1.76 -8.30 -10.45
CA ASN A 347 0.49 -7.93 -11.08
C ASN A 347 -0.66 -7.76 -10.09
N ALA A 348 -0.41 -8.00 -8.79
CA ALA A 348 -1.39 -7.86 -7.73
C ALA A 348 -0.78 -7.40 -6.40
N ILE A 349 -1.60 -6.73 -5.59
CA ILE A 349 -1.25 -6.20 -4.27
C ILE A 349 -2.27 -6.72 -3.25
N ARG A 350 -1.79 -7.12 -2.07
CA ARG A 350 -2.63 -7.33 -0.89
C ARG A 350 -2.33 -6.25 0.14
N THR A 351 -3.37 -5.61 0.65
CA THR A 351 -3.25 -4.51 1.63
C THR A 351 -3.17 -5.05 3.06
N SER A 352 -2.05 -5.67 3.39
CA SER A 352 -1.83 -6.35 4.67
C SER A 352 -1.67 -5.34 5.82
N HIS A 353 -2.50 -5.34 6.87
CA HIS A 353 -3.78 -6.06 7.04
C HIS A 353 -4.90 -5.08 7.36
N ASN A 354 -4.99 -4.03 6.54
CA ASN A 354 -5.87 -2.90 6.77
C ASN A 354 -6.18 -2.16 5.47
N PRO A 355 -7.31 -1.43 5.42
CA PRO A 355 -7.59 -0.55 4.30
C PRO A 355 -6.54 0.56 4.21
N GLN A 356 -6.08 0.80 2.99
CA GLN A 356 -5.07 1.78 2.64
C GLN A 356 -5.69 3.13 2.28
N ALA A 357 -4.85 4.13 2.02
CA ALA A 357 -5.29 5.44 1.53
C ALA A 357 -5.88 5.30 0.12
N THR A 358 -6.88 6.12 -0.22
CA THR A 358 -7.60 6.07 -1.51
C THR A 358 -6.65 6.24 -2.71
N SER A 359 -5.56 6.98 -2.52
CA SER A 359 -4.52 7.17 -3.54
C SER A 359 -3.88 5.85 -3.98
N LEU A 360 -3.71 4.86 -3.10
CA LEU A 360 -3.15 3.56 -3.46
C LEU A 360 -4.04 2.83 -4.48
N TYR A 361 -5.34 2.75 -4.24
CA TYR A 361 -6.28 2.08 -5.15
C TYR A 361 -6.43 2.83 -6.46
N THR A 362 -6.45 4.16 -6.41
CA THR A 362 -6.43 5.02 -7.61
C THR A 362 -5.18 4.72 -8.46
N LEU A 363 -4.00 4.63 -7.83
CA LEU A 363 -2.78 4.27 -8.53
C LEU A 363 -2.83 2.84 -9.08
N CYS A 364 -3.41 1.88 -8.35
CA CYS A 364 -3.57 0.51 -8.87
C CYS A 364 -4.53 0.45 -10.07
N ASP A 365 -5.61 1.24 -10.05
CA ASP A 365 -6.53 1.39 -11.20
C ASP A 365 -5.81 1.97 -12.41
N GLU A 366 -4.97 2.99 -12.23
CA GLU A 366 -4.19 3.65 -13.29
C GLU A 366 -3.05 2.79 -13.82
N LEU A 367 -2.36 2.09 -12.93
CA LEU A 367 -1.18 1.31 -13.27
C LEU A 367 -1.55 -0.08 -13.77
N GLY A 368 -2.78 -0.55 -13.60
CA GLY A 368 -3.19 -1.91 -13.98
C GLY A 368 -2.56 -2.95 -13.05
N LEU A 369 -2.93 -2.89 -11.77
CA LEU A 369 -2.58 -3.86 -10.72
C LEU A 369 -3.86 -4.32 -10.03
N LEU A 370 -4.00 -5.62 -9.76
CA LEU A 370 -5.12 -6.15 -8.97
C LEU A 370 -4.92 -5.82 -7.49
N VAL A 371 -6.00 -5.65 -6.73
CA VAL A 371 -5.95 -5.40 -5.28
C VAL A 371 -6.86 -6.35 -4.51
N MET A 372 -6.30 -7.07 -3.55
CA MET A 372 -7.03 -7.74 -2.48
C MET A 372 -7.06 -6.79 -1.28
N ASN A 373 -8.23 -6.19 -1.03
CA ASN A 373 -8.41 -5.17 0.00
C ASN A 373 -8.85 -5.84 1.31
N GLU A 374 -8.10 -5.63 2.38
CA GLU A 374 -8.23 -6.39 3.64
C GLU A 374 -8.65 -5.51 4.81
N ALA A 375 -9.63 -5.98 5.58
CA ALA A 375 -10.27 -5.20 6.64
C ALA A 375 -9.57 -5.30 8.00
N PHE A 376 -9.20 -6.51 8.42
CA PHE A 376 -8.83 -6.80 9.80
C PHE A 376 -7.66 -7.78 9.91
N ASP A 377 -6.78 -7.54 10.88
CA ASP A 377 -5.80 -8.54 11.35
C ASP A 377 -6.36 -9.43 12.46
N GLU A 378 -7.28 -8.93 13.27
CA GLU A 378 -7.88 -9.67 14.39
C GLU A 378 -9.38 -9.35 14.51
N TRP A 379 -10.13 -10.24 15.18
CA TRP A 379 -11.57 -10.10 15.41
C TRP A 379 -11.86 -9.84 16.89
N GLU A 380 -12.66 -10.68 17.55
CA GLU A 380 -13.15 -10.45 18.93
C GLU A 380 -12.09 -10.75 20.01
N PHE A 381 -10.97 -11.37 19.64
CA PHE A 381 -9.88 -11.70 20.56
C PHE A 381 -8.53 -11.18 20.03
N PRO A 382 -7.62 -10.76 20.93
CA PRO A 382 -6.34 -10.17 20.53
C PRO A 382 -5.35 -11.21 20.02
N LYS A 383 -4.55 -10.83 19.03
CA LYS A 383 -3.31 -11.53 18.67
C LYS A 383 -2.14 -11.04 19.51
N ARG A 384 -1.09 -11.85 19.61
CA ARG A 384 0.19 -11.45 20.23
C ARG A 384 0.87 -10.31 19.48
N LYS A 385 1.28 -9.28 20.22
CA LYS A 385 2.12 -8.17 19.75
C LYS A 385 3.46 -8.22 20.47
N TRP A 386 4.55 -8.54 19.79
CA TRP A 386 5.85 -8.75 20.46
C TRP A 386 6.49 -7.45 20.93
N LEU A 387 6.77 -7.35 22.24
CA LEU A 387 7.36 -6.15 22.84
C LEU A 387 8.89 -6.12 22.70
N GLN A 388 9.56 -7.28 22.70
CA GLN A 388 11.03 -7.39 22.74
C GLN A 388 11.57 -8.41 21.73
N GLY A 389 11.43 -8.09 20.45
CA GLY A 389 11.83 -8.93 19.33
C GLY A 389 10.74 -9.91 18.91
N TRP A 390 10.43 -9.91 17.62
CA TRP A 390 9.44 -10.78 16.99
C TRP A 390 9.69 -12.26 17.29
N ASN A 391 8.62 -12.98 17.64
CA ASN A 391 8.60 -14.41 17.95
C ASN A 391 9.59 -14.91 19.01
N PHE A 392 10.20 -13.99 19.77
CA PHE A 392 11.14 -14.33 20.84
C PHE A 392 10.81 -13.63 22.18
N GLY A 393 10.33 -12.39 22.13
CA GLY A 393 10.16 -11.55 23.33
C GLY A 393 8.91 -11.84 24.18
N THR A 394 8.54 -10.89 25.03
CA THR A 394 7.25 -10.93 25.75
C THR A 394 6.13 -10.44 24.84
N PRO A 395 5.00 -11.16 24.70
CA PRO A 395 3.85 -10.67 23.97
C PRO A 395 3.02 -9.68 24.80
N GLY A 396 2.54 -8.61 24.16
CA GLY A 396 1.42 -7.78 24.58
C GLY A 396 0.14 -8.14 23.83
N PHE A 397 -0.98 -7.65 24.33
CA PHE A 397 -2.34 -7.96 23.82
C PHE A 397 -3.20 -6.70 23.67
N GLN A 398 -2.55 -5.56 23.46
CA GLN A 398 -3.22 -4.34 23.01
C GLN A 398 -3.65 -4.55 21.55
N GLY A 399 -4.76 -3.95 21.13
CA GLY A 399 -5.25 -4.16 19.78
C GLY A 399 -6.63 -3.59 19.50
N THR A 400 -7.17 -3.93 18.34
CA THR A 400 -8.48 -3.51 17.86
C THR A 400 -9.63 -4.37 18.38
N TYR A 401 -9.31 -5.53 18.98
CA TYR A 401 -10.31 -6.45 19.52
C TYR A 401 -11.26 -5.79 20.53
N ASP A 402 -10.78 -4.80 21.29
CA ASP A 402 -11.54 -4.15 22.37
C ASP A 402 -12.73 -3.30 21.88
N PHE A 403 -12.74 -2.93 20.59
CA PHE A 403 -13.86 -2.24 19.95
C PHE A 403 -14.45 -2.99 18.74
N PHE A 404 -13.96 -4.20 18.43
CA PHE A 404 -14.41 -4.97 17.25
C PHE A 404 -15.90 -5.31 17.30
N GLU A 405 -16.44 -5.66 18.47
CA GLU A 405 -17.86 -6.00 18.61
C GLU A 405 -18.79 -4.83 18.24
N GLU A 406 -18.44 -3.62 18.67
CA GLU A 406 -19.22 -2.41 18.40
C GLU A 406 -18.97 -1.85 16.98
N TRP A 407 -17.72 -1.87 16.52
CA TRP A 407 -17.31 -1.16 15.31
C TRP A 407 -17.04 -2.04 14.09
N GLY A 408 -16.76 -3.33 14.25
CA GLY A 408 -16.25 -4.20 13.17
C GLY A 408 -17.15 -4.24 11.93
N GLU A 409 -18.46 -4.44 12.09
CA GLU A 409 -19.38 -4.44 10.95
C GLU A 409 -19.47 -3.07 10.27
N ARG A 410 -19.44 -1.99 11.06
CA ARG A 410 -19.51 -0.62 10.54
C ARG A 410 -18.25 -0.26 9.79
N ASP A 411 -17.09 -0.61 10.33
CA ASP A 411 -15.79 -0.41 9.71
C ASP A 411 -15.68 -1.19 8.39
N LEU A 412 -16.10 -2.45 8.37
CA LEU A 412 -16.15 -3.26 7.15
C LEU A 412 -17.10 -2.67 6.11
N ALA A 413 -18.29 -2.24 6.52
CA ALA A 413 -19.24 -1.58 5.64
C ALA A 413 -18.68 -0.29 5.04
N ASP A 414 -18.03 0.54 5.84
CA ASP A 414 -17.45 1.80 5.43
C ASP A 414 -16.26 1.58 4.46
N MET A 415 -15.41 0.58 4.71
CA MET A 415 -14.35 0.17 3.79
C MET A 415 -14.91 -0.21 2.41
N VAL A 416 -15.89 -1.14 2.38
CA VAL A 416 -16.49 -1.60 1.12
C VAL A 416 -17.16 -0.45 0.39
N LYS A 417 -17.93 0.40 1.09
CA LYS A 417 -18.59 1.55 0.46
C LYS A 417 -17.62 2.54 -0.15
N ARG A 418 -16.54 2.88 0.56
CA ARG A 418 -15.51 3.80 0.09
C ARG A 418 -14.83 3.27 -1.17
N ASP A 419 -14.50 1.98 -1.18
CA ASP A 419 -13.55 1.44 -2.16
C ASP A 419 -14.20 0.65 -3.32
N ARG A 420 -15.49 0.28 -3.25
CA ARG A 420 -16.17 -0.62 -4.22
C ARG A 420 -16.19 -0.18 -5.69
N ASN A 421 -15.89 1.08 -5.97
CA ASN A 421 -15.81 1.59 -7.34
C ASN A 421 -14.44 1.37 -7.99
N HIS A 422 -13.39 1.10 -7.23
CA HIS A 422 -12.06 0.83 -7.77
C HIS A 422 -12.04 -0.43 -8.64
N LEU A 423 -11.49 -0.31 -9.84
CA LEU A 423 -11.47 -1.37 -10.85
C LEU A 423 -10.48 -2.48 -10.51
N SER A 424 -9.38 -2.08 -9.89
CA SER A 424 -8.28 -2.92 -9.41
C SER A 424 -8.72 -3.92 -8.35
N ILE A 425 -9.68 -3.55 -7.50
CA ILE A 425 -10.13 -4.44 -6.42
C ILE A 425 -10.81 -5.66 -7.03
N PHE A 426 -10.26 -6.84 -6.77
CA PHE A 426 -10.76 -8.12 -7.29
C PHE A 426 -11.29 -9.03 -6.19
N ALA A 427 -10.97 -8.76 -4.91
CA ALA A 427 -11.46 -9.52 -3.76
C ALA A 427 -11.47 -8.66 -2.47
N TRP A 428 -12.37 -9.00 -1.55
CA TRP A 428 -12.48 -8.42 -0.21
C TRP A 428 -12.03 -9.42 0.85
N SER A 429 -10.95 -9.13 1.56
CA SER A 429 -10.47 -9.96 2.67
C SER A 429 -11.06 -9.50 4.01
N ILE A 430 -11.77 -10.40 4.71
CA ILE A 430 -12.45 -10.08 5.98
C ILE A 430 -11.58 -10.33 7.21
N GLY A 431 -10.39 -10.90 7.05
CA GLY A 431 -9.52 -11.27 8.15
C GLY A 431 -8.22 -11.89 7.67
N ASN A 432 -7.17 -11.70 8.45
CA ASN A 432 -5.88 -12.36 8.27
C ASN A 432 -5.56 -13.23 9.49
N GLU A 433 -5.16 -14.48 9.31
CA GLU A 433 -4.67 -15.40 10.35
C GLU A 433 -5.44 -15.37 11.67
N VAL A 434 -6.74 -15.12 11.62
CA VAL A 434 -7.62 -15.18 12.80
C VAL A 434 -7.76 -16.61 13.31
N ASP A 435 -7.42 -17.58 12.46
CA ASP A 435 -7.35 -19.00 12.73
C ASP A 435 -5.94 -19.49 13.10
N TYR A 436 -5.02 -18.59 13.49
CA TYR A 436 -3.69 -19.00 13.90
C TYR A 436 -3.79 -20.00 15.07
N PRO A 437 -3.16 -21.20 14.98
CA PRO A 437 -3.31 -22.24 15.99
C PRO A 437 -2.96 -21.76 17.41
N ASN A 438 -3.94 -21.79 18.32
CA ASN A 438 -3.82 -21.33 19.71
C ASN A 438 -3.46 -19.84 19.87
N ASP A 439 -3.73 -18.99 18.89
CA ASP A 439 -3.61 -17.52 18.97
C ASP A 439 -4.75 -16.84 18.18
N PRO A 440 -5.98 -16.74 18.74
CA PRO A 440 -6.38 -17.17 20.09
C PRO A 440 -7.17 -18.49 20.13
N TYR A 441 -7.74 -18.93 19.00
CA TYR A 441 -8.68 -20.06 18.97
C TYR A 441 -7.99 -21.43 19.00
N SER A 442 -8.70 -22.44 19.52
CA SER A 442 -8.24 -23.83 19.56
C SER A 442 -9.34 -24.80 19.14
N HIS A 443 -8.92 -25.96 18.64
CA HIS A 443 -9.80 -27.05 18.20
C HIS A 443 -9.17 -28.41 18.52
N PRO A 444 -9.95 -29.48 18.80
CA PRO A 444 -9.43 -30.82 19.09
C PRO A 444 -8.45 -31.38 18.05
N ILE A 445 -8.56 -30.98 16.78
CA ILE A 445 -7.63 -31.38 15.71
C ILE A 445 -6.18 -30.97 15.99
N LEU A 446 -5.94 -29.96 16.83
CA LEU A 446 -4.61 -29.56 17.30
C LEU A 446 -3.99 -30.53 18.32
N GLY A 447 -4.77 -31.48 18.85
CA GLY A 447 -4.32 -32.50 19.79
C GLY A 447 -3.82 -33.80 19.15
N GLY A 448 -3.91 -33.94 17.82
CA GLY A 448 -3.47 -35.14 17.10
C GLY A 448 -1.94 -35.26 16.94
N GLU A 449 -1.46 -36.40 16.42
CA GLU A 449 -0.03 -36.62 16.18
C GLU A 449 0.55 -35.57 15.21
N LYS A 450 1.67 -34.94 15.60
CA LYS A 450 2.26 -33.74 14.98
C LYS A 450 2.72 -33.91 13.52
N THR A 451 2.68 -35.10 12.95
CA THR A 451 3.48 -35.44 11.75
C THR A 451 2.74 -35.51 10.42
N GLU A 452 1.42 -35.35 10.36
CA GLU A 452 0.66 -35.42 9.08
C GLU A 452 -0.39 -34.31 8.85
N GLY A 453 -0.55 -33.35 9.78
CA GLY A 453 -1.69 -32.42 9.81
C GLY A 453 -1.65 -31.18 8.90
N GLY A 454 -0.51 -30.88 8.24
CA GLY A 454 -0.33 -29.69 7.39
C GLY A 454 -0.53 -28.34 8.11
N PHE A 455 -0.05 -28.25 9.34
CA PHE A 455 0.17 -26.98 10.04
C PHE A 455 1.63 -26.56 9.84
N THR A 456 1.86 -25.43 9.16
CA THR A 456 3.21 -24.83 9.03
C THR A 456 3.51 -23.83 10.16
N GLN A 457 2.47 -23.40 10.88
CA GLN A 457 2.55 -22.53 12.05
C GLN A 457 2.58 -23.34 13.35
N ALA A 458 3.23 -22.78 14.38
CA ALA A 458 3.45 -23.48 15.65
C ALA A 458 2.17 -23.61 16.49
N SER A 459 1.66 -24.83 16.67
CA SER A 459 0.58 -25.14 17.61
C SER A 459 1.14 -25.31 19.04
N TYR A 460 1.51 -24.20 19.70
CA TYR A 460 2.09 -24.25 21.06
C TYR A 460 1.17 -24.98 22.03
N GLY A 461 1.57 -26.17 22.50
CA GLY A 461 0.87 -26.95 23.53
C GLY A 461 -0.30 -27.83 23.06
N GLY A 462 -0.51 -28.01 21.75
CA GLY A 462 -1.60 -28.86 21.23
C GLY A 462 -3.00 -28.28 21.48
N TYR A 463 -4.04 -29.10 21.55
CA TYR A 463 -5.41 -28.63 21.84
C TYR A 463 -5.53 -28.04 23.24
N LYS A 464 -6.10 -26.83 23.34
CA LYS A 464 -6.34 -26.10 24.59
C LYS A 464 -7.84 -25.98 24.83
N LYS A 465 -8.38 -26.80 25.74
CA LYS A 465 -9.82 -26.83 26.05
C LYS A 465 -10.38 -25.50 26.56
N ASP A 466 -9.55 -24.72 27.29
CA ASP A 466 -9.97 -23.46 27.90
C ASP A 466 -9.72 -22.23 26.98
N ALA A 467 -9.15 -22.45 25.79
CA ALA A 467 -9.02 -21.40 24.79
C ALA A 467 -10.36 -21.20 24.04
N PRO A 468 -10.58 -20.03 23.41
CA PRO A 468 -11.73 -19.80 22.54
C PRO A 468 -11.91 -20.91 21.50
N ASP A 469 -13.15 -21.40 21.34
CA ASP A 469 -13.47 -22.47 20.40
C ASP A 469 -13.39 -21.99 18.95
N ALA A 470 -12.58 -22.65 18.12
CA ALA A 470 -12.42 -22.33 16.71
C ALA A 470 -13.73 -22.39 15.90
N MET A 471 -14.74 -23.14 16.35
CA MET A 471 -16.06 -23.18 15.68
C MET A 471 -16.68 -21.79 15.55
N ARG A 472 -16.34 -20.88 16.48
CA ARG A 472 -16.77 -19.48 16.48
C ARG A 472 -16.34 -18.69 15.23
N LEU A 473 -15.23 -19.07 14.61
CA LEU A 473 -14.72 -18.42 13.39
C LEU A 473 -15.74 -18.46 12.25
N GLY A 474 -16.47 -19.58 12.12
CA GLY A 474 -17.48 -19.74 11.08
C GLY A 474 -18.68 -18.79 11.22
N ASP A 475 -19.09 -18.48 12.44
CA ASP A 475 -20.21 -17.56 12.71
C ASP A 475 -19.82 -16.11 12.40
N ILE A 476 -18.62 -15.70 12.84
CA ILE A 476 -18.09 -14.37 12.56
C ILE A 476 -17.89 -14.19 11.05
N ALA A 477 -17.30 -15.19 10.37
CA ALA A 477 -17.09 -15.14 8.93
C ALA A 477 -18.39 -14.95 8.15
N LYS A 478 -19.45 -15.73 8.46
CA LYS A 478 -20.77 -15.55 7.82
C LYS A 478 -21.34 -14.15 8.01
N LYS A 479 -21.18 -13.59 9.22
CA LYS A 479 -21.61 -12.23 9.56
C LYS A 479 -20.88 -11.19 8.71
N LEU A 480 -19.56 -11.26 8.65
CA LEU A 480 -18.73 -10.32 7.89
C LEU A 480 -18.94 -10.46 6.37
N VAL A 481 -19.07 -11.69 5.86
CA VAL A 481 -19.44 -11.95 4.45
C VAL A 481 -20.77 -11.29 4.11
N ALA A 482 -21.78 -11.42 4.98
CA ALA A 482 -23.07 -10.77 4.77
C ALA A 482 -22.97 -9.23 4.72
N VAL A 483 -22.10 -8.62 5.53
CA VAL A 483 -21.82 -7.18 5.47
C VAL A 483 -21.22 -6.79 4.12
N VAL A 484 -20.22 -7.52 3.62
CA VAL A 484 -19.63 -7.23 2.30
C VAL A 484 -20.68 -7.38 1.20
N LYS A 485 -21.38 -8.51 1.16
CA LYS A 485 -22.38 -8.81 0.11
C LYS A 485 -23.57 -7.85 0.11
N LYS A 486 -23.85 -7.18 1.23
CA LYS A 486 -24.84 -6.09 1.29
C LYS A 486 -24.43 -4.87 0.47
N TYR A 487 -23.14 -4.57 0.35
CA TYR A 487 -22.64 -3.35 -0.29
C TYR A 487 -21.87 -3.59 -1.59
N ASP A 488 -21.36 -4.80 -1.82
CA ASP A 488 -20.76 -5.26 -3.07
C ASP A 488 -20.93 -6.77 -3.25
N SER A 489 -21.82 -7.18 -4.15
CA SER A 489 -21.99 -8.58 -4.56
C SER A 489 -21.20 -8.94 -5.82
N SER A 490 -20.54 -7.97 -6.45
CA SER A 490 -19.84 -8.14 -7.74
C SER A 490 -18.44 -8.75 -7.60
N ARG A 491 -17.94 -8.92 -6.37
CA ARG A 491 -16.61 -9.44 -6.06
C ARG A 491 -16.67 -10.56 -5.00
N PRO A 492 -15.72 -11.51 -5.03
CA PRO A 492 -15.60 -12.53 -4.01
C PRO A 492 -15.15 -11.96 -2.67
N VAL A 493 -15.60 -12.61 -1.59
CA VAL A 493 -15.11 -12.46 -0.22
C VAL A 493 -14.11 -13.58 0.06
N THR A 494 -12.99 -13.23 0.70
CA THR A 494 -11.89 -14.11 1.06
C THR A 494 -11.40 -13.81 2.47
N ALA A 495 -10.43 -14.59 2.94
CA ALA A 495 -9.60 -14.31 4.11
C ALA A 495 -8.26 -15.04 3.97
N GLY A 496 -7.24 -14.63 4.75
CA GLY A 496 -5.97 -15.36 4.85
C GLY A 496 -6.00 -16.36 6.00
N LEU A 497 -5.97 -17.65 5.71
CA LEU A 497 -6.07 -18.73 6.69
C LEU A 497 -4.68 -19.33 6.95
N ALA A 498 -4.18 -19.21 8.17
CA ALA A 498 -2.91 -19.79 8.61
C ALA A 498 -3.08 -21.20 9.21
N GLY A 499 -4.24 -21.46 9.81
CA GLY A 499 -4.60 -22.71 10.43
C GLY A 499 -5.52 -23.55 9.55
N VAL A 500 -5.27 -23.64 8.24
CA VAL A 500 -6.17 -24.27 7.25
C VAL A 500 -6.73 -25.61 7.72
N ALA A 501 -5.89 -26.50 8.24
CA ALA A 501 -6.34 -27.81 8.71
C ALA A 501 -7.32 -27.72 9.90
N MET A 502 -7.20 -26.70 10.75
CA MET A 502 -8.20 -26.39 11.78
C MET A 502 -9.43 -25.72 11.18
N SER A 503 -9.24 -24.72 10.32
CA SER A 503 -10.33 -24.01 9.65
C SER A 503 -11.23 -24.97 8.85
N ASN A 504 -10.68 -26.01 8.26
CA ASN A 504 -11.40 -27.07 7.53
C ASN A 504 -12.40 -27.87 8.39
N GLU A 505 -12.23 -27.87 9.71
CA GLU A 505 -13.16 -28.49 10.67
C GLU A 505 -14.30 -27.53 11.07
N THR A 506 -14.27 -26.30 10.59
CA THR A 506 -15.25 -25.24 10.91
C THR A 506 -16.03 -24.80 9.67
N ALA A 507 -17.03 -23.93 9.85
CA ALA A 507 -17.73 -23.29 8.74
C ALA A 507 -16.95 -22.10 8.11
N TYR A 508 -15.72 -21.81 8.56
CA TYR A 508 -14.99 -20.62 8.12
C TYR A 508 -14.62 -20.65 6.62
N PRO A 509 -13.90 -21.66 6.07
CA PRO A 509 -13.58 -21.69 4.65
C PRO A 509 -14.82 -21.77 3.75
N THR A 510 -15.91 -22.38 4.24
CA THR A 510 -17.15 -22.54 3.45
C THR A 510 -18.01 -21.29 3.40
N ALA A 511 -17.77 -20.31 4.29
CA ALA A 511 -18.41 -19.00 4.22
C ALA A 511 -17.81 -18.08 3.15
N LEU A 512 -16.59 -18.38 2.68
CA LEU A 512 -15.84 -17.57 1.71
C LEU A 512 -16.17 -17.98 0.27
N ASP A 513 -16.10 -17.04 -0.67
CA ASP A 513 -16.24 -17.33 -2.10
C ASP A 513 -14.95 -17.96 -2.68
N ILE A 514 -13.80 -17.49 -2.20
CA ILE A 514 -12.46 -18.01 -2.50
C ILE A 514 -11.68 -18.12 -1.19
N ALA A 515 -10.82 -19.13 -1.04
CA ALA A 515 -10.09 -19.40 0.20
C ALA A 515 -8.60 -19.10 0.05
N GLY A 516 -8.11 -18.13 0.82
CA GLY A 516 -6.69 -17.76 0.88
C GLY A 516 -5.95 -18.59 1.93
N TYR A 517 -4.85 -19.19 1.51
CA TYR A 517 -4.02 -20.06 2.34
C TYR A 517 -2.70 -19.36 2.64
N ASN A 518 -2.39 -19.14 3.91
CA ASN A 518 -1.10 -18.60 4.34
C ASN A 518 -0.11 -19.75 4.57
N TYR A 519 1.01 -19.76 3.84
CA TYR A 519 2.16 -20.67 4.04
C TYR A 519 1.82 -22.17 4.11
N THR A 520 0.75 -22.61 3.45
CA THR A 520 0.21 -23.98 3.57
C THR A 520 0.14 -24.67 2.20
N GLU A 521 1.16 -24.46 1.37
CA GLU A 521 1.29 -25.04 0.02
C GLU A 521 1.15 -26.57 0.02
N SER A 522 1.60 -27.22 1.09
CA SER A 522 1.45 -28.67 1.31
C SER A 522 -0.01 -29.16 1.32
N LYS A 523 -0.99 -28.28 1.58
CA LYS A 523 -2.42 -28.62 1.59
C LYS A 523 -3.12 -28.44 0.24
N TYR A 524 -2.49 -27.79 -0.74
CA TYR A 524 -3.14 -27.44 -2.00
C TYR A 524 -3.74 -28.64 -2.73
N GLN A 525 -2.98 -29.73 -2.89
CA GLN A 525 -3.43 -30.92 -3.60
C GLN A 525 -4.52 -31.69 -2.83
N GLU A 526 -4.29 -31.94 -1.53
CA GLU A 526 -5.22 -32.67 -0.67
C GLU A 526 -6.58 -31.95 -0.60
N ASP A 527 -6.57 -30.64 -0.34
CA ASP A 527 -7.80 -29.86 -0.19
C ASP A 527 -8.50 -29.62 -1.52
N HIS A 528 -7.80 -29.54 -2.65
CA HIS A 528 -8.44 -29.51 -3.96
C HIS A 528 -9.22 -30.80 -4.24
N GLN A 529 -8.66 -31.96 -3.87
CA GLN A 529 -9.35 -33.25 -3.99
C GLN A 529 -10.55 -33.37 -3.04
N ARG A 530 -10.38 -32.95 -1.78
CA ARG A 530 -11.41 -33.03 -0.74
C ARG A 530 -12.53 -32.01 -0.94
N TYR A 531 -12.22 -30.83 -1.47
CA TYR A 531 -13.14 -29.72 -1.66
C TYR A 531 -13.11 -29.23 -3.13
N PRO A 532 -13.58 -30.02 -4.10
CA PRO A 532 -13.39 -29.77 -5.54
C PRO A 532 -14.11 -28.53 -6.09
N LYS A 533 -14.93 -27.85 -5.27
CA LYS A 533 -15.59 -26.58 -5.62
C LYS A 533 -14.91 -25.37 -5.00
N ARG A 534 -13.92 -25.57 -4.12
CA ARG A 534 -13.19 -24.50 -3.46
C ARG A 534 -12.15 -23.94 -4.41
N VAL A 535 -12.18 -22.63 -4.61
CA VAL A 535 -11.12 -21.91 -5.29
C VAL A 535 -10.03 -21.59 -4.28
N ILE A 536 -8.81 -22.05 -4.53
CA ILE A 536 -7.68 -21.96 -3.59
C ILE A 536 -6.58 -21.09 -4.19
N PHE A 537 -5.93 -20.28 -3.35
CA PHE A 537 -4.72 -19.55 -3.67
C PHE A 537 -3.87 -19.31 -2.42
N GLY A 538 -2.60 -18.96 -2.61
CA GLY A 538 -1.75 -18.50 -1.53
C GLY A 538 -2.01 -17.03 -1.21
N SER A 539 -2.55 -16.72 -0.03
CA SER A 539 -2.80 -15.33 0.42
C SER A 539 -1.60 -14.73 1.16
N GLU A 540 -0.70 -15.57 1.65
CA GLU A 540 0.66 -15.25 2.06
C GLU A 540 1.60 -16.41 1.73
N ASN A 541 2.74 -16.10 1.13
CA ASN A 541 3.73 -17.09 0.71
C ASN A 541 5.13 -16.58 0.96
N ARG A 542 6.06 -17.52 1.11
CA ARG A 542 7.51 -17.26 1.14
C ARG A 542 8.03 -16.96 -0.26
N HIS A 543 9.29 -16.53 -0.32
CA HIS A 543 9.96 -16.12 -1.55
C HIS A 543 10.70 -17.25 -2.28
N ASP A 544 10.75 -18.45 -1.72
CA ASP A 544 11.52 -19.55 -2.28
C ASP A 544 10.89 -20.14 -3.56
N MET A 545 11.72 -20.90 -4.28
CA MET A 545 11.35 -21.55 -5.54
C MET A 545 10.27 -22.62 -5.33
N ALA A 546 10.30 -23.34 -4.21
CA ALA A 546 9.33 -24.40 -3.93
C ALA A 546 7.91 -23.84 -3.75
N ALA A 547 7.78 -22.73 -3.03
CA ALA A 547 6.50 -22.00 -2.92
C ALA A 547 5.99 -21.56 -4.30
N TRP A 548 6.87 -21.07 -5.18
CA TRP A 548 6.46 -20.71 -6.54
C TRP A 548 6.06 -21.93 -7.39
N GLN A 549 6.81 -23.04 -7.33
CA GLN A 549 6.47 -24.27 -8.05
C GLN A 549 5.10 -24.81 -7.63
N ALA A 550 4.77 -24.77 -6.34
CA ALA A 550 3.46 -25.18 -5.82
C ALA A 550 2.29 -24.41 -6.45
N VAL A 551 2.53 -23.21 -6.99
CA VAL A 551 1.53 -22.34 -7.63
C VAL A 551 1.64 -22.41 -9.16
N ARG A 552 2.86 -22.33 -9.70
CA ARG A 552 3.16 -22.37 -11.14
C ARG A 552 2.67 -23.67 -11.77
N ASP A 553 2.93 -24.79 -11.10
CA ASP A 553 2.77 -26.12 -11.67
C ASP A 553 1.36 -26.71 -11.43
N GLN A 554 0.51 -26.01 -10.67
CA GLN A 554 -0.85 -26.43 -10.36
C GLN A 554 -1.88 -25.47 -10.97
N GLU A 555 -2.65 -25.90 -11.97
CA GLU A 555 -3.62 -25.04 -12.66
C GLU A 555 -4.69 -24.47 -11.70
N TYR A 556 -5.16 -25.31 -10.75
CA TYR A 556 -6.20 -24.99 -9.77
C TYR A 556 -5.78 -23.99 -8.68
N ILE A 557 -4.48 -23.69 -8.55
CA ILE A 557 -3.97 -22.65 -7.64
C ILE A 557 -3.76 -21.37 -8.43
N PHE A 558 -4.67 -20.40 -8.28
CA PHE A 558 -4.66 -19.27 -9.21
C PHE A 558 -3.54 -18.26 -8.96
N GLY A 559 -2.86 -18.28 -7.81
CA GLY A 559 -1.79 -17.34 -7.52
C GLY A 559 -1.24 -17.41 -6.11
N GLN A 560 -0.33 -16.48 -5.82
CA GLN A 560 0.34 -16.32 -4.53
C GLN A 560 0.56 -14.84 -4.18
N PHE A 561 0.71 -14.54 -2.89
CA PHE A 561 1.04 -13.21 -2.39
C PHE A 561 2.27 -13.27 -1.49
N LEU A 562 3.40 -12.72 -1.95
CA LEU A 562 4.66 -12.81 -1.21
C LEU A 562 4.66 -11.92 0.03
N TRP A 563 5.15 -12.46 1.16
CA TRP A 563 5.45 -11.69 2.38
C TRP A 563 6.93 -11.27 2.40
N THR A 564 7.31 -10.04 2.06
CA THR A 564 6.49 -8.93 1.55
C THR A 564 6.97 -8.40 0.20
N GLY A 565 6.23 -7.47 -0.39
CA GLY A 565 6.69 -6.71 -1.55
C GLY A 565 7.73 -5.67 -1.19
N ILE A 566 7.59 -5.02 -0.04
CA ILE A 566 8.44 -3.92 0.44
C ILE A 566 8.72 -4.15 1.92
N ASP A 567 9.95 -3.90 2.37
CA ASP A 567 10.29 -3.85 3.79
C ASP A 567 9.43 -2.79 4.50
N TYR A 568 9.04 -3.06 5.74
CA TYR A 568 8.10 -2.23 6.51
C TYR A 568 8.53 -2.15 7.98
N LEU A 569 8.22 -1.04 8.64
CA LEU A 569 8.63 -0.79 10.01
C LEU A 569 7.81 -1.64 10.99
N GLY A 570 8.40 -1.97 12.13
CA GLY A 570 7.76 -2.87 13.10
C GLY A 570 7.83 -4.34 12.68
N GLU A 571 7.13 -5.18 13.45
CA GLU A 571 7.36 -6.63 13.44
C GLU A 571 8.86 -6.97 13.60
N SER A 572 9.58 -6.10 14.31
CA SER A 572 11.04 -6.07 14.22
C SER A 572 11.64 -7.27 14.94
N GLY A 573 12.79 -7.72 14.45
CA GLY A 573 13.69 -8.56 15.25
C GLY A 573 14.11 -7.85 16.54
N ARG A 574 15.00 -8.49 17.32
CA ARG A 574 15.56 -7.82 18.49
C ARG A 574 16.32 -6.55 18.05
N TRP A 575 16.34 -5.56 18.93
CA TRP A 575 17.19 -4.39 18.78
C TRP A 575 18.63 -4.80 18.45
N PRO A 576 19.31 -4.17 17.47
CA PRO A 576 18.86 -3.04 16.68
C PRO A 576 18.26 -3.46 15.32
N SER A 577 17.00 -3.91 15.27
CA SER A 577 16.23 -4.10 14.01
C SER A 577 15.04 -3.15 14.04
N ARG A 578 14.78 -2.34 13.01
CA ARG A 578 13.66 -1.37 13.03
C ARG A 578 12.40 -1.83 12.28
N GLY A 579 12.52 -2.87 11.48
CA GLY A 579 11.41 -3.44 10.75
C GLY A 579 11.64 -4.88 10.31
N PHE A 580 10.70 -5.38 9.51
CA PHE A 580 10.74 -6.72 8.93
C PHE A 580 11.34 -6.66 7.52
N TYR A 581 12.46 -7.36 7.32
CA TYR A 581 13.34 -7.17 6.17
C TYR A 581 13.16 -8.25 5.07
N SER A 582 11.92 -8.65 4.78
CA SER A 582 11.63 -9.72 3.81
C SER A 582 11.22 -9.26 2.42
N GLY A 583 11.14 -7.94 2.20
CA GLY A 583 10.66 -7.30 0.99
C GLY A 583 11.48 -7.63 -0.25
N LEU A 584 10.82 -7.59 -1.41
CA LEU A 584 11.50 -7.49 -2.72
C LEU A 584 12.20 -6.14 -2.87
N LEU A 585 11.62 -5.10 -2.27
CA LEU A 585 12.18 -3.76 -2.16
C LEU A 585 12.54 -3.45 -0.70
N ASP A 586 13.57 -2.62 -0.50
CA ASP A 586 13.91 -2.09 0.83
C ASP A 586 13.01 -0.92 1.27
N PHE A 587 13.25 -0.35 2.45
CA PHE A 587 12.52 0.82 2.95
C PHE A 587 12.61 2.03 2.01
N ALA A 588 13.72 2.17 1.27
CA ALA A 588 13.92 3.23 0.29
C ALA A 588 13.19 2.96 -1.04
N GLY A 589 12.62 1.76 -1.22
CA GLY A 589 11.99 1.34 -2.47
C GLY A 589 12.99 0.87 -3.53
N PHE A 590 14.26 0.65 -3.18
CA PHE A 590 15.24 0.05 -4.08
C PHE A 590 15.07 -1.47 -4.15
N ILE A 591 15.31 -2.05 -5.32
CA ILE A 591 15.21 -3.50 -5.54
C ILE A 591 16.34 -4.21 -4.81
N LYS A 592 15.99 -5.12 -3.90
CA LYS A 592 16.91 -6.04 -3.22
C LYS A 592 17.28 -7.21 -4.14
N PRO A 593 18.36 -7.97 -3.87
CA PRO A 593 18.73 -9.11 -4.72
C PRO A 593 17.58 -10.10 -4.96
N ARG A 594 16.81 -10.42 -3.91
CA ARG A 594 15.60 -11.24 -4.01
C ARG A 594 14.54 -10.66 -4.94
N GLY A 595 14.44 -9.34 -5.08
CA GLY A 595 13.59 -8.70 -6.07
C GLY A 595 14.02 -9.04 -7.50
N TYR A 596 15.32 -9.09 -7.79
CA TYR A 596 15.85 -9.56 -9.07
C TYR A 596 15.67 -11.06 -9.27
N PHE A 597 15.81 -11.86 -8.21
CA PHE A 597 15.45 -13.29 -8.26
C PHE A 597 13.98 -13.46 -8.65
N ARG A 598 13.08 -12.73 -8.00
CA ARG A 598 11.66 -12.75 -8.31
C ARG A 598 11.36 -12.29 -9.74
N LYS A 599 12.05 -11.25 -10.22
CA LYS A 599 11.95 -10.79 -11.62
C LYS A 599 12.34 -11.88 -12.61
N ALA A 600 13.40 -12.64 -12.33
CA ALA A 600 13.77 -13.79 -13.16
C ALA A 600 12.69 -14.87 -13.19
N LEU A 601 11.89 -15.05 -12.12
CA LEU A 601 10.80 -16.02 -12.10
C LEU A 601 9.51 -15.53 -12.78
N TRP A 602 9.26 -14.21 -12.77
CA TRP A 602 7.96 -13.65 -13.11
C TRP A 602 7.94 -12.77 -14.37
N SER A 603 9.08 -12.29 -14.83
CA SER A 603 9.16 -11.46 -16.03
C SER A 603 9.18 -12.32 -17.30
N ASP A 604 8.44 -11.87 -18.30
CA ASP A 604 8.46 -12.45 -19.65
C ASP A 604 9.62 -11.88 -20.50
N THR A 605 10.35 -10.86 -20.01
CA THR A 605 11.51 -10.28 -20.69
C THR A 605 12.80 -10.96 -20.26
N PRO A 606 13.76 -11.23 -21.18
CA PRO A 606 15.09 -11.72 -20.81
C PRO A 606 15.71 -10.90 -19.68
N THR A 607 16.08 -11.57 -18.60
CA THR A 607 16.57 -10.95 -17.37
C THR A 607 17.85 -11.66 -16.94
N ALA A 608 18.85 -10.91 -16.52
CA ALA A 608 20.01 -11.43 -15.82
C ALA A 608 20.40 -10.46 -14.70
N TYR A 609 20.81 -11.00 -13.56
CA TYR A 609 21.36 -10.27 -12.43
C TYR A 609 22.52 -11.08 -11.85
N LEU A 610 23.57 -10.39 -11.40
CA LEU A 610 24.70 -10.99 -10.70
C LEU A 610 24.71 -10.56 -9.23
N GLY A 611 24.81 -11.53 -8.34
CA GLY A 611 25.10 -11.35 -6.93
C GLY A 611 26.27 -12.23 -6.51
N THR A 612 26.98 -11.85 -5.45
CA THR A 612 28.14 -12.63 -5.00
C THR A 612 28.29 -12.66 -3.47
N TYR A 613 29.00 -13.67 -2.97
CA TYR A 613 29.38 -13.81 -1.57
C TYR A 613 30.55 -14.79 -1.38
N PRO A 614 31.37 -14.64 -0.33
CA PRO A 614 32.49 -15.56 -0.08
C PRO A 614 32.02 -16.95 0.38
N LEU A 615 32.71 -18.01 -0.05
CA LEU A 615 32.41 -19.40 0.36
C LEU A 615 32.84 -19.72 1.80
N SER A 616 33.84 -19.00 2.31
CA SER A 616 34.34 -19.13 3.68
C SER A 616 34.13 -17.81 4.42
N GLY A 617 33.19 -17.80 5.37
CA GLY A 617 32.78 -16.62 6.13
C GLY A 617 31.32 -16.74 6.56
N ARG A 618 30.89 -15.97 7.56
CA ARG A 618 29.45 -15.86 7.84
C ARG A 618 28.80 -15.23 6.61
N ALA A 619 28.17 -16.03 5.75
CA ALA A 619 26.95 -15.59 5.09
C ALA A 619 26.01 -15.25 6.26
N GLY A 620 26.00 -13.97 6.64
CA GLY A 620 25.15 -13.45 7.69
C GLY A 620 23.72 -13.75 7.29
N ALA A 621 22.90 -14.15 8.24
CA ALA A 621 21.47 -14.17 8.02
C ALA A 621 21.03 -12.74 7.69
N THR A 622 20.83 -12.45 6.42
CA THR A 622 20.49 -11.09 5.95
C THR A 622 19.01 -10.83 5.94
N ASP A 623 18.19 -11.85 6.19
CA ASP A 623 16.74 -11.73 6.34
C ASP A 623 16.21 -12.65 7.45
N VAL A 624 14.98 -12.39 7.90
CA VAL A 624 14.35 -13.08 9.03
C VAL A 624 14.22 -14.59 8.77
N TRP A 625 13.92 -15.00 7.54
CA TRP A 625 13.73 -16.41 7.21
C TRP A 625 15.06 -17.15 7.13
N SER A 626 16.08 -16.54 6.52
CA SER A 626 17.45 -17.09 6.53
C SER A 626 18.04 -17.17 7.94
N ALA A 627 17.66 -16.26 8.85
CA ALA A 627 18.06 -16.32 10.26
C ALA A 627 17.50 -17.56 10.95
N LEU A 628 16.21 -17.83 10.75
CA LEU A 628 15.53 -19.00 11.28
C LEU A 628 16.11 -20.30 10.69
N GLU A 629 16.35 -20.35 9.39
CA GLU A 629 16.94 -21.53 8.74
C GLU A 629 18.40 -21.77 9.17
N ALA A 630 19.15 -20.71 9.44
CA ALA A 630 20.52 -20.81 9.94
C ALA A 630 20.58 -21.38 11.36
N GLU A 631 19.55 -21.16 12.19
CA GLU A 631 19.41 -21.77 13.51
C GLU A 631 19.07 -23.27 13.44
N GLU A 632 18.45 -23.75 12.36
CA GLU A 632 18.11 -25.17 12.13
C GLU A 632 19.26 -26.04 11.59
N GLY A 633 20.46 -25.48 11.37
CA GLY A 633 21.66 -26.27 11.06
C GLY A 633 21.72 -26.89 9.65
N LYS A 634 20.90 -26.44 8.69
CA LYS A 634 20.98 -26.86 7.28
C LYS A 634 22.31 -26.35 6.66
N ARG A 635 22.99 -27.21 5.90
CA ARG A 635 24.36 -26.97 5.38
C ARG A 635 24.41 -25.77 4.42
N LYS A 636 25.16 -24.73 4.80
CA LYS A 636 25.27 -23.41 4.14
C LYS A 636 25.82 -23.37 2.70
N ASN A 637 26.35 -24.47 2.15
CA ASN A 637 27.07 -24.44 0.87
C ASN A 637 26.38 -25.19 -0.28
N GLU A 638 25.28 -25.93 -0.03
CA GLU A 638 24.62 -26.76 -1.05
C GLU A 638 23.52 -26.00 -1.83
N ALA A 639 22.82 -25.04 -1.20
CA ALA A 639 21.82 -24.19 -1.87
C ALA A 639 22.34 -22.77 -2.15
N PRO A 640 22.22 -22.24 -3.39
CA PRO A 640 22.60 -20.87 -3.69
C PRO A 640 21.63 -19.85 -3.05
N SER A 641 22.15 -18.72 -2.59
CA SER A 641 21.34 -17.66 -1.95
C SER A 641 20.56 -16.85 -2.99
N MET A 642 19.31 -16.50 -2.66
CA MET A 642 18.50 -15.51 -3.39
C MET A 642 18.74 -14.06 -2.94
N ASP A 643 19.53 -13.84 -1.89
CA ASP A 643 19.83 -12.54 -1.29
C ASP A 643 21.30 -12.10 -1.50
N ALA A 644 21.92 -12.50 -2.62
CA ALA A 644 23.29 -12.11 -2.95
C ALA A 644 23.41 -10.69 -3.53
N TRP A 645 24.07 -9.79 -2.80
CA TRP A 645 24.33 -8.42 -3.23
C TRP A 645 25.33 -8.34 -4.40
N PRO A 646 25.28 -7.28 -5.24
CA PRO A 646 26.11 -7.15 -6.43
C PRO A 646 27.52 -6.63 -6.08
N ILE A 647 28.15 -7.21 -5.06
CA ILE A 647 29.48 -6.82 -4.57
C ILE A 647 30.55 -7.47 -5.47
N TRP A 648 31.58 -6.73 -5.86
CA TRP A 648 32.76 -7.27 -6.55
C TRP A 648 34.05 -6.60 -6.06
N ASN A 649 34.21 -6.54 -4.74
CA ASN A 649 35.35 -5.94 -4.05
C ASN A 649 35.76 -6.88 -2.90
N TYR A 650 36.60 -7.87 -3.22
CA TYR A 650 37.07 -8.89 -2.27
C TYR A 650 38.61 -8.89 -2.18
N GLN A 651 39.15 -9.81 -1.39
CA GLN A 651 40.58 -10.07 -1.38
C GLN A 651 40.99 -10.86 -2.62
N GLU A 652 42.07 -10.46 -3.29
CA GLU A 652 42.60 -11.14 -4.49
C GLU A 652 42.77 -12.65 -4.25
N GLY A 653 42.25 -13.47 -5.17
CA GLY A 653 42.29 -14.93 -5.07
C GLY A 653 41.28 -15.57 -4.11
N GLN A 654 40.53 -14.80 -3.33
CA GLN A 654 39.49 -15.32 -2.43
C GLN A 654 38.42 -16.08 -3.24
N GLN A 655 37.97 -17.24 -2.74
CA GLN A 655 36.91 -18.01 -3.41
C GLN A 655 35.54 -17.39 -3.15
N ILE A 656 34.91 -16.94 -4.23
CA ILE A 656 33.62 -16.26 -4.24
C ILE A 656 32.62 -17.10 -5.01
N ARG A 657 31.43 -17.28 -4.42
CA ARG A 657 30.26 -17.77 -5.14
C ARG A 657 29.62 -16.60 -5.88
N VAL A 658 29.49 -16.77 -7.18
CA VAL A 658 28.78 -15.88 -8.10
C VAL A 658 27.46 -16.54 -8.45
N VAL A 659 26.34 -15.92 -8.08
CA VAL A 659 25.01 -16.37 -8.46
C VAL A 659 24.46 -15.50 -9.60
N CYS A 660 23.72 -16.14 -10.50
CA CYS A 660 22.97 -15.51 -11.56
C CYS A 660 21.49 -15.84 -11.43
N TYR A 661 20.68 -14.79 -11.30
CA TYR A 661 19.23 -14.90 -11.40
C TYR A 661 18.83 -14.57 -12.84
N THR A 662 18.25 -15.53 -13.55
CA THR A 662 17.91 -15.37 -14.96
C THR A 662 16.72 -16.23 -15.36
N ASN A 663 15.98 -15.81 -16.39
CA ASN A 663 15.03 -16.65 -17.14
C ASN A 663 15.61 -17.17 -18.46
N SER A 664 16.92 -17.00 -18.69
CA SER A 664 17.61 -17.55 -19.86
C SER A 664 17.78 -19.06 -19.70
N ALA A 665 17.83 -19.79 -20.81
CA ALA A 665 18.01 -21.24 -20.81
C ALA A 665 19.40 -21.66 -20.34
N HIS A 666 20.42 -20.88 -20.69
CA HIS A 666 21.79 -21.07 -20.25
C HIS A 666 22.41 -19.73 -19.83
N ALA A 667 23.51 -19.80 -19.09
CA ALA A 667 24.35 -18.64 -18.82
C ALA A 667 25.81 -19.03 -18.73
N ARG A 668 26.71 -18.09 -19.02
CA ARG A 668 28.17 -18.21 -18.84
C ARG A 668 28.75 -16.93 -18.23
N LEU A 669 29.93 -17.03 -17.59
CA LEU A 669 30.60 -15.88 -16.95
C LEU A 669 31.86 -15.45 -17.67
N GLU A 670 31.99 -14.14 -17.85
CA GLU A 670 33.17 -13.48 -18.43
C GLU A 670 33.75 -12.47 -17.42
N LEU A 671 35.07 -12.44 -17.25
CA LEU A 671 35.78 -11.42 -16.47
C LEU A 671 36.73 -10.68 -17.41
N ASN A 672 36.54 -9.35 -17.54
CA ASN A 672 37.32 -8.53 -18.46
C ASN A 672 37.31 -9.08 -19.91
N GLY A 673 36.17 -9.64 -20.34
CA GLY A 673 35.97 -10.25 -21.65
C GLY A 673 36.54 -11.67 -21.81
N GLN A 674 37.13 -12.27 -20.78
CA GLN A 674 37.62 -13.65 -20.81
C GLN A 674 36.66 -14.61 -20.11
N LEU A 675 36.42 -15.78 -20.69
CA LEU A 675 35.57 -16.81 -20.08
C LEU A 675 36.20 -17.32 -18.77
N VAL A 676 35.50 -17.12 -17.65
CA VAL A 676 35.93 -17.58 -16.31
C VAL A 676 34.96 -18.58 -15.67
N GLY A 677 33.72 -18.61 -16.13
CA GLY A 677 32.73 -19.62 -15.73
C GLY A 677 32.14 -20.28 -16.96
N GLN A 678 32.30 -21.60 -17.05
CA GLN A 678 31.73 -22.41 -18.14
C GLN A 678 30.23 -22.22 -18.23
N GLU A 679 29.69 -22.39 -19.43
CA GLU A 679 28.25 -22.35 -19.64
C GLU A 679 27.52 -23.40 -18.78
N LYS A 680 26.41 -22.99 -18.17
CA LYS A 680 25.54 -23.85 -17.37
C LYS A 680 24.09 -23.65 -17.80
N THR A 681 23.34 -24.75 -17.80
CA THR A 681 21.88 -24.75 -18.01
C THR A 681 21.15 -24.24 -16.78
N TYR A 682 20.00 -23.61 -17.00
CA TYR A 682 19.06 -23.23 -15.95
C TYR A 682 18.70 -24.42 -15.04
N ASP A 683 18.71 -24.19 -13.72
CA ASP A 683 18.34 -25.18 -12.70
C ASP A 683 16.96 -24.87 -12.14
N ASP A 684 15.93 -25.57 -12.60
CA ASP A 684 14.55 -25.33 -12.15
C ASP A 684 14.32 -25.71 -10.67
N ARG A 685 15.25 -26.44 -10.03
CA ARG A 685 15.12 -26.78 -8.60
C ARG A 685 15.41 -25.60 -7.69
N SER A 686 16.39 -24.78 -8.06
CA SER A 686 16.81 -23.61 -7.29
C SER A 686 16.38 -22.28 -7.91
N GLY A 687 16.17 -22.26 -9.23
CA GLY A 687 15.97 -21.05 -10.02
C GLY A 687 17.23 -20.20 -10.18
N ILE A 688 18.41 -20.73 -9.81
CA ILE A 688 19.66 -19.97 -9.73
C ILE A 688 20.80 -20.74 -10.40
N ILE A 689 21.50 -20.11 -11.33
CA ILE A 689 22.76 -20.62 -11.87
C ILE A 689 23.90 -20.03 -11.04
N PHE A 690 24.90 -20.81 -10.64
CA PHE A 690 26.03 -20.28 -9.87
C PHE A 690 27.37 -20.88 -10.26
N TRP A 691 28.45 -20.16 -9.96
CA TRP A 691 29.85 -20.56 -10.14
C TRP A 691 30.65 -20.17 -8.91
N ASP A 692 31.68 -20.96 -8.62
CA ASP A 692 32.64 -20.67 -7.57
C ASP A 692 33.97 -20.35 -8.25
N ILE A 693 34.40 -19.08 -8.18
CA ILE A 693 35.60 -18.59 -8.89
C ILE A 693 36.49 -17.77 -7.94
N PRO A 694 37.82 -17.74 -8.16
CA PRO A 694 38.70 -16.83 -7.44
C PRO A 694 38.38 -15.38 -7.85
N TYR A 695 38.26 -14.50 -6.86
CA TYR A 695 38.13 -13.09 -7.12
C TYR A 695 39.39 -12.54 -7.78
N ALA A 696 39.18 -11.79 -8.85
CA ALA A 696 40.15 -10.89 -9.44
C ALA A 696 39.43 -9.59 -9.82
N ALA A 697 40.08 -8.46 -9.55
CA ALA A 697 39.49 -7.15 -9.81
C ALA A 697 39.16 -6.94 -11.29
N GLY A 698 38.02 -6.33 -11.58
CA GLY A 698 37.62 -6.06 -12.96
C GLY A 698 36.11 -5.98 -13.14
N ARG A 699 35.69 -6.15 -14.39
CA ARG A 699 34.29 -6.19 -14.79
C ARG A 699 33.86 -7.64 -14.99
N LEU A 700 33.04 -8.15 -14.08
CA LEU A 700 32.45 -9.47 -14.14
C LEU A 700 31.08 -9.40 -14.81
N GLU A 701 30.89 -10.20 -15.85
CA GLU A 701 29.69 -10.21 -16.68
C GLU A 701 29.10 -11.61 -16.75
N VAL A 702 27.77 -11.66 -16.75
CA VAL A 702 27.02 -12.85 -17.12
C VAL A 702 26.37 -12.63 -18.48
N VAL A 703 26.46 -13.65 -19.32
CA VAL A 703 25.83 -13.70 -20.63
C VAL A 703 24.72 -14.74 -20.56
N GLY A 704 23.46 -14.30 -20.63
CA GLY A 704 22.29 -15.16 -20.69
C GLY A 704 21.99 -15.56 -22.13
N LEU A 705 21.77 -16.85 -22.34
CA LEU A 705 21.61 -17.48 -23.65
C LEU A 705 20.24 -18.17 -23.77
N ASP A 706 19.65 -18.14 -24.95
CA ASP A 706 18.47 -18.95 -25.28
C ASP A 706 18.83 -20.44 -25.50
N GLN A 707 17.82 -21.26 -25.84
CA GLN A 707 17.98 -22.70 -26.10
C GLN A 707 18.91 -23.01 -27.28
N ASP A 708 19.10 -22.04 -28.20
CA ASP A 708 19.99 -22.16 -29.36
C ASP A 708 21.39 -21.59 -29.07
N HIS A 709 21.71 -21.37 -27.78
CA HIS A 709 22.97 -20.81 -27.28
C HIS A 709 23.28 -19.39 -27.78
N LYS A 710 22.26 -18.61 -28.17
CA LYS A 710 22.42 -17.22 -28.61
C LYS A 710 22.26 -16.26 -27.43
N GLU A 711 23.14 -15.24 -27.38
CA GLU A 711 23.05 -14.16 -26.40
C GLU A 711 21.75 -13.35 -26.55
N ILE A 712 20.99 -13.28 -25.45
CA ILE A 712 19.73 -12.53 -25.34
C ILE A 712 19.74 -11.47 -24.24
N VAL A 713 20.64 -11.59 -23.26
CA VAL A 713 20.77 -10.63 -22.16
C VAL A 713 22.18 -10.65 -21.57
N ARG A 714 22.65 -9.50 -21.08
CA ARG A 714 23.92 -9.34 -20.39
C ARG A 714 23.75 -8.47 -19.15
N HIS A 715 24.41 -8.84 -18.06
CA HIS A 715 24.47 -8.03 -16.82
C HIS A 715 25.88 -8.04 -16.26
N ALA A 716 26.29 -6.93 -15.63
CA ALA A 716 27.65 -6.74 -15.14
C ALA A 716 27.68 -6.20 -13.71
N ILE A 717 28.68 -6.65 -12.95
CA ILE A 717 29.14 -5.99 -11.72
C ILE A 717 30.64 -5.68 -11.88
N GLN A 718 31.13 -4.69 -11.17
CA GLN A 718 32.49 -4.19 -11.38
C GLN A 718 33.13 -3.76 -10.08
N SER A 719 34.42 -4.07 -9.92
CA SER A 719 35.22 -3.60 -8.78
C SER A 719 35.35 -2.08 -8.82
N SER A 720 34.98 -1.42 -7.73
CA SER A 720 35.18 0.02 -7.57
C SER A 720 36.48 0.34 -6.85
N GLN A 721 36.98 1.56 -7.02
CA GLN A 721 37.98 2.16 -6.14
C GLN A 721 37.30 2.79 -4.90
N ARG A 722 38.06 3.59 -4.15
CA ARG A 722 37.53 4.37 -3.01
C ARG A 722 36.41 5.33 -3.45
N PRO A 723 35.45 5.65 -2.56
CA PRO A 723 34.50 6.74 -2.78
C PRO A 723 35.17 8.05 -3.20
N ALA A 724 34.59 8.73 -4.19
CA ALA A 724 35.11 10.01 -4.69
C ALA A 724 34.01 11.05 -4.96
N ALA A 725 32.78 10.65 -5.29
CA ALA A 725 31.70 11.57 -5.61
C ALA A 725 30.32 11.04 -5.21
N ILE A 726 29.40 11.99 -5.00
CA ILE A 726 27.97 11.72 -4.87
C ILE A 726 27.36 11.93 -6.26
N GLN A 727 26.72 10.90 -6.80
CA GLN A 727 25.86 11.00 -7.97
C GLN A 727 24.40 11.10 -7.52
N SER A 728 23.65 12.04 -8.08
CA SER A 728 22.23 12.22 -7.79
C SER A 728 21.40 12.01 -9.04
N THR A 729 20.29 11.28 -8.92
CA THR A 729 19.34 11.01 -9.99
C THR A 729 17.94 11.36 -9.52
N ARG A 730 17.19 12.08 -10.37
CA ARG A 730 15.78 12.34 -10.11
C ARG A 730 14.94 11.07 -10.29
N VAL A 731 13.99 10.86 -9.40
CA VAL A 731 13.05 9.75 -9.45
C VAL A 731 11.63 10.28 -9.72
N GLY A 732 10.89 9.60 -10.59
CA GLY A 732 9.49 9.94 -10.91
C GLY A 732 9.33 11.13 -11.88
N ASP A 733 8.18 11.81 -11.77
CA ASP A 733 7.76 12.87 -12.69
C ASP A 733 8.74 14.07 -12.68
N PRO A 734 9.18 14.58 -13.85
CA PRO A 734 9.95 15.81 -13.98
C PRO A 734 9.21 17.10 -13.53
N LYS A 735 7.91 17.06 -13.30
CA LYS A 735 7.14 18.22 -12.80
C LYS A 735 7.10 18.24 -11.28
N VAL A 736 7.28 19.41 -10.71
CA VAL A 736 7.19 19.66 -9.27
C VAL A 736 5.96 20.52 -9.03
N HIS A 737 4.93 19.94 -8.44
CA HIS A 737 3.71 20.67 -8.11
C HIS A 737 3.83 21.28 -6.71
N HIS A 738 3.07 22.34 -6.44
CA HIS A 738 2.85 22.83 -5.09
C HIS A 738 2.33 21.70 -4.18
N ASP A 739 2.89 21.56 -2.99
CA ASP A 739 2.70 20.44 -2.04
C ASP A 739 3.16 19.06 -2.53
N GLY A 740 3.70 18.95 -3.75
CA GLY A 740 4.19 17.70 -4.32
C GLY A 740 5.52 17.24 -3.72
N VAL A 741 5.79 15.94 -3.80
CA VAL A 741 7.01 15.33 -3.27
C VAL A 741 8.04 15.04 -4.36
N ILE A 742 9.21 15.62 -4.21
CA ILE A 742 10.41 15.35 -5.01
C ILE A 742 11.16 14.17 -4.39
N GLN A 743 11.58 13.23 -5.23
CA GLN A 743 12.38 12.07 -4.86
C GLN A 743 13.75 12.14 -5.57
N ILE A 744 14.83 12.05 -4.79
CA ILE A 744 16.20 12.10 -5.30
C ILE A 744 16.95 10.85 -4.83
N ALA A 745 17.34 9.98 -5.77
CA ALA A 745 18.20 8.85 -5.48
C ALA A 745 19.66 9.28 -5.53
N LEU A 746 20.43 8.89 -4.53
CA LEU A 746 21.88 9.11 -4.42
C LEU A 746 22.61 7.79 -4.62
N GLN A 747 23.75 7.85 -5.31
CA GLN A 747 24.70 6.75 -5.48
C GLN A 747 26.10 7.28 -5.22
N ILE A 748 26.84 6.64 -4.31
CA ILE A 748 28.26 6.90 -4.11
C ILE A 748 29.06 6.18 -5.19
N VAL A 749 29.97 6.92 -5.83
CA VAL A 749 30.79 6.44 -6.94
C VAL A 749 32.27 6.79 -6.72
N ASP A 750 33.14 6.02 -7.36
CA ASP A 750 34.59 6.30 -7.41
C ASP A 750 34.95 7.37 -8.46
N GLU A 751 36.26 7.60 -8.66
CA GLU A 751 36.77 8.61 -9.60
C GLU A 751 36.41 8.31 -11.07
N GLN A 752 36.06 7.06 -11.38
CA GLN A 752 35.63 6.60 -12.71
C GLN A 752 34.10 6.54 -12.86
N GLY A 753 33.35 6.90 -11.80
CA GLY A 753 31.89 6.83 -11.78
C GLY A 753 31.33 5.42 -11.53
N ILE A 754 32.15 4.47 -11.08
CA ILE A 754 31.71 3.11 -10.75
C ILE A 754 31.06 3.14 -9.36
N PRO A 755 29.85 2.56 -9.18
CA PRO A 755 29.19 2.48 -7.88
C PRO A 755 30.06 1.82 -6.79
N VAL A 756 30.24 2.50 -5.66
CA VAL A 756 30.94 1.94 -4.50
C VAL A 756 29.92 1.26 -3.58
N VAL A 757 29.65 -0.01 -3.86
CA VAL A 757 28.63 -0.82 -3.14
C VAL A 757 28.96 -1.03 -1.66
N LEU A 758 30.22 -0.87 -1.26
CA LEU A 758 30.66 -1.00 0.14
C LEU A 758 30.61 0.33 0.93
N SER A 759 30.18 1.44 0.31
CA SER A 759 30.14 2.73 0.99
C SER A 759 29.03 2.78 2.04
N GLU A 760 29.38 3.37 3.19
CA GLU A 760 28.51 3.72 4.32
C GLU A 760 28.72 5.21 4.71
N ASP A 761 29.14 6.04 3.74
CA ASP A 761 29.42 7.46 3.96
C ASP A 761 28.18 8.22 4.48
N GLU A 762 28.40 9.17 5.39
CA GLU A 762 27.36 10.04 5.92
C GLU A 762 27.14 11.25 5.00
N ILE A 763 25.91 11.41 4.51
CA ILE A 763 25.50 12.45 3.58
C ILE A 763 24.72 13.50 4.35
N THR A 764 25.10 14.77 4.21
CA THR A 764 24.32 15.94 4.63
C THR A 764 23.50 16.48 3.47
N CYS A 765 22.23 16.79 3.71
CA CYS A 765 21.32 17.43 2.76
C CYS A 765 21.05 18.89 3.17
N ASP A 766 21.47 19.84 2.34
CA ASP A 766 21.17 21.27 2.49
C ASP A 766 20.15 21.70 1.44
N ILE A 767 19.11 22.43 1.86
CA ILE A 767 18.06 22.94 0.97
C ILE A 767 18.00 24.47 1.06
N VAL A 768 18.03 25.13 -0.10
CA VAL A 768 17.81 26.58 -0.24
C VAL A 768 16.58 26.82 -1.11
N GLY A 769 15.69 27.70 -0.65
CA GLY A 769 14.43 28.02 -1.34
C GLY A 769 13.22 27.36 -0.70
N ASN A 770 12.14 27.22 -1.47
CA ASN A 770 10.83 26.81 -0.95
C ASN A 770 10.64 25.29 -0.96
N GLY A 771 11.58 24.57 -0.35
CA GLY A 771 11.54 23.13 -0.16
C GLY A 771 11.70 22.74 1.30
N LYS A 772 11.02 21.67 1.73
CA LYS A 772 11.11 21.10 3.08
C LYS A 772 11.62 19.67 2.99
N LEU A 773 12.70 19.34 3.71
CA LEU A 773 13.16 17.96 3.85
C LEU A 773 12.09 17.15 4.60
N LEU A 774 11.61 16.08 3.99
CA LEU A 774 10.69 15.14 4.63
C LEU A 774 11.44 13.98 5.28
N GLY A 775 12.55 13.54 4.69
CA GLY A 775 13.39 12.48 5.24
C GLY A 775 14.45 11.97 4.26
N MET A 776 15.41 11.22 4.80
CA MET A 776 16.49 10.53 4.08
C MET A 776 16.45 9.04 4.46
N GLU A 777 16.38 8.14 3.48
CA GLU A 777 16.22 6.69 3.71
C GLU A 777 17.23 5.90 2.89
N ALA A 778 17.95 5.00 3.53
CA ALA A 778 18.99 4.18 2.89
C ALA A 778 18.62 2.69 2.81
N GLY A 779 17.56 2.26 3.50
CA GLY A 779 17.12 0.86 3.50
C GLY A 779 17.81 -0.03 4.53
N ASN A 780 18.73 0.51 5.35
CA ASN A 780 19.40 -0.27 6.39
C ASN A 780 18.44 -0.55 7.56
N ASN A 781 18.17 -1.84 7.82
CA ASN A 781 17.29 -2.26 8.92
C ASN A 781 17.94 -2.19 10.30
N ALA A 782 19.28 -2.10 10.35
CA ALA A 782 20.05 -2.05 11.58
C ALA A 782 20.51 -0.63 11.98
N ASP A 783 20.25 0.35 11.13
CA ASP A 783 20.58 1.75 11.42
C ASP A 783 19.54 2.34 12.36
N MET A 784 20.01 2.73 13.55
CA MET A 784 19.24 3.33 14.64
C MET A 784 19.62 4.80 14.85
N GLY A 785 20.19 5.44 13.83
CA GLY A 785 20.46 6.88 13.82
C GLY A 785 19.20 7.74 13.92
N ASP A 786 19.41 9.05 14.00
CA ASP A 786 18.33 10.02 14.08
C ASP A 786 17.78 10.34 12.68
N TYR A 787 16.70 9.65 12.30
CA TYR A 787 16.00 9.85 11.03
C TYR A 787 15.30 11.22 10.90
N THR A 788 15.33 12.06 11.94
CA THR A 788 14.84 13.45 11.89
C THR A 788 15.89 14.46 11.47
N ASP A 789 17.17 14.05 11.44
CA ASP A 789 18.29 14.92 11.07
C ASP A 789 18.37 15.13 9.54
N ASN A 790 19.12 16.14 9.11
CA ASN A 790 19.46 16.35 7.70
C ASN A 790 20.74 15.60 7.29
N LYS A 791 21.15 14.62 8.09
CA LYS A 791 22.34 13.78 7.89
C LYS A 791 21.97 12.32 8.07
N GLN A 792 22.35 11.49 7.11
CA GLN A 792 22.13 10.06 7.20
C GLN A 792 23.23 9.29 6.49
N ARG A 793 23.49 8.04 6.91
CA ARG A 793 24.45 7.16 6.23
C ARG A 793 23.79 6.49 5.03
N VAL A 794 24.53 6.41 3.92
CA VAL A 794 24.13 5.53 2.82
C VAL A 794 24.25 4.07 3.23
N TYR A 795 23.51 3.20 2.55
CA TYR A 795 23.64 1.76 2.68
C TYR A 795 23.79 1.15 1.30
N HIS A 796 24.77 0.27 1.15
CA HIS A 796 25.24 -0.20 -0.15
C HIS A 796 25.56 0.94 -1.15
N GLY A 797 26.09 2.05 -0.63
CA GLY A 797 26.37 3.27 -1.39
C GLY A 797 25.13 4.01 -1.91
N LYS A 798 23.92 3.69 -1.42
CA LYS A 798 22.65 4.27 -1.90
C LYS A 798 21.86 4.97 -0.80
N MET A 799 21.02 5.91 -1.23
CA MET A 799 20.02 6.60 -0.41
C MET A 799 18.95 7.22 -1.29
N ILE A 800 17.74 7.38 -0.77
CA ILE A 800 16.70 8.24 -1.35
C ILE A 800 16.39 9.40 -0.41
N VAL A 801 16.17 10.58 -0.98
CA VAL A 801 15.84 11.81 -0.25
C VAL A 801 14.50 12.34 -0.73
N TYR A 802 13.64 12.65 0.24
CA TYR A 802 12.27 13.14 0.02
C TYR A 802 12.16 14.62 0.39
N ILE A 803 11.72 15.45 -0.55
CA ILE A 803 11.57 16.90 -0.35
C ILE A 803 10.19 17.33 -0.80
N GLN A 804 9.45 18.00 0.08
CA GLN A 804 8.16 18.61 -0.26
C GLN A 804 8.37 20.01 -0.80
N ALA A 805 7.74 20.34 -1.93
CA ALA A 805 7.70 21.69 -2.46
C ALA A 805 6.64 22.53 -1.73
N SER A 806 7.01 23.70 -1.22
CA SER A 806 6.12 24.60 -0.46
C SER A 806 5.92 25.98 -1.09
N GLY A 807 6.58 26.25 -2.22
CA GLY A 807 6.53 27.53 -2.95
C GLY A 807 5.44 27.61 -4.01
N LYS A 808 5.39 28.74 -4.72
CA LYS A 808 4.50 29.01 -5.85
C LYS A 808 5.16 28.61 -7.18
N SER A 809 4.36 28.50 -8.23
CA SER A 809 4.86 28.31 -9.60
C SER A 809 5.93 29.36 -9.93
N GLY A 810 7.06 28.91 -10.46
CA GLY A 810 8.25 29.70 -10.77
C GLY A 810 9.32 29.74 -9.67
N ASP A 811 8.97 29.44 -8.42
CA ASP A 811 9.94 29.40 -7.32
C ASP A 811 10.97 28.28 -7.53
N GLN A 812 12.19 28.53 -7.07
CA GLN A 812 13.31 27.58 -7.16
C GLN A 812 13.53 26.84 -5.85
N ILE A 813 13.93 25.57 -5.97
CA ILE A 813 14.42 24.74 -4.87
C ILE A 813 15.81 24.25 -5.29
N ASP A 814 16.82 24.56 -4.48
CA ASP A 814 18.19 24.14 -4.69
C ASP A 814 18.62 23.19 -3.58
N VAL A 815 19.03 22.00 -3.95
CA VAL A 815 19.35 20.92 -3.02
C VAL A 815 20.81 20.53 -3.21
N ARG A 816 21.58 20.54 -2.13
CA ARG A 816 22.99 20.18 -2.13
C ARG A 816 23.23 19.01 -1.20
N PHE A 817 23.96 18.01 -1.70
CA PHE A 817 24.38 16.83 -0.94
C PHE A 817 25.88 16.85 -0.75
N THR A 818 26.34 16.70 0.50
CA THR A 818 27.77 16.73 0.83
C THR A 818 28.16 15.62 1.78
N ALA A 819 29.40 15.14 1.64
CA ALA A 819 30.06 14.26 2.61
C ALA A 819 31.55 14.65 2.66
N PRO A 820 32.27 14.42 3.78
CA PRO A 820 33.70 14.64 3.84
C PRO A 820 34.43 13.92 2.68
N TRP A 821 35.34 14.62 2.02
CA TRP A 821 36.19 14.09 0.94
C TRP A 821 35.48 13.67 -0.37
N LEU A 822 34.15 13.70 -0.44
CA LEU A 822 33.40 13.43 -1.67
C LEU A 822 33.09 14.72 -2.43
N LYS A 823 33.18 14.66 -3.76
CA LYS A 823 32.61 15.69 -4.63
C LYS A 823 31.09 15.75 -4.43
N SER A 824 30.59 16.91 -4.03
CA SER A 824 29.18 17.18 -3.77
C SER A 824 28.30 17.02 -5.01
N ALA A 825 27.03 16.66 -4.78
CA ALA A 825 25.97 16.74 -5.77
C ALA A 825 25.08 17.97 -5.52
N ARG A 826 24.53 18.53 -6.59
CA ARG A 826 23.56 19.64 -6.52
C ARG A 826 22.46 19.43 -7.54
N VAL A 827 21.22 19.62 -7.14
CA VAL A 827 20.05 19.49 -8.01
C VAL A 827 19.16 20.72 -7.83
N GLN A 828 18.65 21.26 -8.93
CA GLN A 828 17.76 22.41 -8.94
C GLN A 828 16.41 22.05 -9.53
N TYR A 829 15.36 22.57 -8.92
CA TYR A 829 13.97 22.37 -9.33
C TYR A 829 13.26 23.72 -9.43
N THR A 830 12.39 23.83 -10.43
CA THR A 830 11.42 24.92 -10.54
C THR A 830 10.03 24.35 -10.25
N ILE A 831 9.29 24.99 -9.35
CA ILE A 831 7.90 24.62 -9.09
C ILE A 831 7.05 25.01 -10.30
N ASN A 832 6.26 24.06 -10.80
CA ASN A 832 5.41 24.21 -11.98
C ASN A 832 4.14 25.00 -11.71
#